data_AF-A0AAU6DHX0-F1
#
_entry.id   AF-A0AAU6DHX0-F1
#
_cell.length_a   1.000
_cell.length_b   1.000
_cell.length_c   1.000
_cell.angle_alpha   90.00
_cell.angle_beta   90.00
_cell.angle_gamma   90.00
#
_symmetry.space_group_name_H-M   'P 1'
#
loop_
_entity.id
_entity.type
_entity.pdbx_description
1 polymer ?
#
loop_
_entity_poly.entity_id
_entity_poly.type
_entity_poly.pdbx_seq_one_letter_code
_entity_poly.pdbx_strand_id
1 'polypeptide(L)'
;MLSPNLSSQPGPHAQPHPLGPQGPAGPQGPPGRLSPYTGWTRADWEEAADELLLAVRPYASPRHGLINLPGNRPSWSGRRSDGLEGYARTWLLASFRVAGAEGHDPHGFLPRYAEGLAAGTAPVPGGAGPGDADSWPRMADTSQAVVESASVALGLRLTRPWLWDTLDDRTQQQAVDWLLPALGPSPVNNNWWLFGLTVAGFLQDAGIETDRSRQTIDRALERIEEWWLGEGWYSDGPNRSFDHYNAWAMHFYPVLHAHLGGEAELLARYGPRLHAHLDAYTRMFGADGAPMPYGRSLSYRFAAAAAPWLGAMTGHTPLTPGATRRLASGTLRYFLDGDTDEHRGTDEHRGGDGGRDGGAPQLNSTPTAPSAQVNPAVPNRPAHRRATDERGLLALGWHGPYEPIIQRYSGPASPYWASKGFLGLLMPADHPVWTAEEEPLPAETADAVTVLGPPAMLIQSTTADGLVRLHNHGSNHVGEDDDPGYSRYAYSTRTGFTSTGFTSAGFTSAVSTGITTSSRAGSTSSGIPVTAQASSRDNHFALVIDGESTPRGPATPLASGPGWVASVTTPLPGVRIVSATVAHGRAELRAHLVSGAAPGTPVRQTGWAIATTARTGAVPTTAITPATTPATTGAETTGTETTGAETTTATPDVSTTQTAPAPQTAPAALTPAEPVTSRPPGHLTAQLHPVHGYTGATRQLDSGSTLFGPSSRILSLDGVTTAPDSLFVSLASLTAEPAPVPAASLATIHASDPRTIHVTWQDGTTAVLRLPELPEER
;
A
#
# COMPACT_ATOMS: atom_id res chain seq x y z
N MET A 1 -40.04 -37.86 -28.84
CA MET A 1 -41.47 -37.83 -29.20
C MET A 1 -42.21 -37.06 -28.11
N LEU A 2 -43.22 -36.27 -28.52
CA LEU A 2 -44.19 -35.50 -27.71
C LEU A 2 -43.78 -34.07 -27.30
N SER A 3 -44.35 -33.13 -28.05
CA SER A 3 -45.11 -31.97 -27.54
C SER A 3 -46.62 -32.30 -27.69
N PRO A 4 -47.62 -31.52 -27.20
CA PRO A 4 -47.64 -30.43 -26.18
C PRO A 4 -48.90 -30.47 -25.23
N ASN A 5 -49.07 -29.38 -24.46
CA ASN A 5 -50.28 -28.83 -23.80
C ASN A 5 -50.54 -29.13 -22.32
N LEU A 6 -50.45 -28.09 -21.46
CA LEU A 6 -51.62 -27.30 -21.01
C LEU A 6 -51.20 -26.08 -20.15
N SER A 7 -51.97 -25.01 -20.32
CA SER A 7 -51.91 -23.70 -19.65
C SER A 7 -52.46 -23.75 -18.21
N SER A 8 -51.93 -22.93 -17.29
CA SER A 8 -52.75 -22.22 -16.27
C SER A 8 -51.94 -21.27 -15.35
N GLN A 9 -52.28 -19.98 -15.45
CA GLN A 9 -52.48 -18.95 -14.39
C GLN A 9 -51.31 -18.48 -13.46
N PRO A 10 -51.25 -17.17 -13.13
CA PRO A 10 -50.23 -16.58 -12.25
C PRO A 10 -50.65 -16.62 -10.77
N GLY A 11 -49.71 -17.03 -9.90
CA GLY A 11 -49.82 -16.93 -8.43
C GLY A 11 -49.12 -15.68 -7.88
N PRO A 12 -49.46 -15.23 -6.65
CA PRO A 12 -49.64 -13.81 -6.34
C PRO A 12 -48.39 -13.08 -5.84
N HIS A 13 -48.43 -11.76 -5.99
CA HIS A 13 -47.59 -10.75 -5.36
C HIS A 13 -47.30 -11.06 -3.88
N ALA A 14 -46.01 -11.22 -3.55
CA ALA A 14 -45.54 -11.16 -2.18
C ALA A 14 -45.50 -9.69 -1.73
N GLN A 15 -46.47 -9.30 -0.90
CA GLN A 15 -46.41 -8.09 -0.09
C GLN A 15 -45.33 -8.24 1.00
N PRO A 16 -44.66 -7.14 1.40
CA PRO A 16 -43.63 -7.17 2.42
C PRO A 16 -44.23 -7.45 3.81
N HIS A 17 -43.57 -8.32 4.57
CA HIS A 17 -43.94 -8.61 5.96
C HIS A 17 -43.78 -7.35 6.84
N PRO A 18 -44.74 -7.04 7.73
CA PRO A 18 -44.63 -5.90 8.64
C PRO A 18 -43.61 -6.19 9.75
N LEU A 19 -42.76 -5.19 9.98
CA LEU A 19 -41.81 -5.09 11.09
C LEU A 19 -42.54 -5.29 12.43
N GLY A 20 -42.02 -6.22 13.25
CA GLY A 20 -42.43 -6.37 14.65
C GLY A 20 -42.02 -5.14 15.48
N PRO A 21 -42.64 -4.92 16.65
CA PRO A 21 -42.47 -3.70 17.43
C PRO A 21 -41.02 -3.54 17.89
N GLN A 22 -40.49 -2.33 17.69
CA GLN A 22 -39.18 -1.90 18.16
C GLN A 22 -39.05 -2.09 19.68
N GLY A 23 -38.07 -2.89 20.09
CA GLY A 23 -37.62 -2.94 21.49
C GLY A 23 -36.88 -1.65 21.86
N PRO A 24 -36.88 -1.24 23.13
CA PRO A 24 -36.24 0.00 23.56
C PRO A 24 -34.72 -0.07 23.31
N ALA A 25 -34.17 1.06 22.84
CA ALA A 25 -32.73 1.24 22.65
C ALA A 25 -31.96 0.82 23.91
N GLY A 26 -31.08 -0.17 23.76
CA GLY A 26 -30.20 -0.61 24.83
C GLY A 26 -29.26 0.52 25.28
N PRO A 27 -28.84 0.52 26.55
CA PRO A 27 -28.03 1.61 27.11
C PRO A 27 -26.67 1.67 26.40
N GLN A 28 -26.37 2.82 25.79
CA GLN A 28 -25.03 3.15 25.31
C GLN A 28 -24.10 3.22 26.53
N GLY A 29 -23.16 2.28 26.61
CA GLY A 29 -22.08 2.32 27.59
C GLY A 29 -21.18 3.54 27.38
N PRO A 30 -20.40 3.96 28.39
CA PRO A 30 -19.52 5.10 28.26
C PRO A 30 -18.51 4.91 27.11
N PRO A 31 -18.15 5.98 26.37
CA PRO A 31 -17.39 5.93 25.11
C PRO A 31 -15.96 5.35 25.21
N GLY A 32 -15.47 5.00 26.40
CA GLY A 32 -14.15 4.40 26.63
C GLY A 32 -14.10 2.86 26.63
N ARG A 33 -15.15 2.14 26.21
CA ARG A 33 -15.15 0.66 26.22
C ARG A 33 -15.18 -0.03 24.85
N LEU A 34 -15.66 0.61 23.79
CA LEU A 34 -15.83 -0.06 22.51
C LEU A 34 -14.56 -0.08 21.65
N SER A 35 -13.71 0.94 21.73
CA SER A 35 -12.48 1.01 20.91
C SER A 35 -11.23 1.02 21.77
N PRO A 36 -10.92 -0.08 22.51
CA PRO A 36 -9.79 -0.14 23.44
C PRO A 36 -8.41 0.03 22.78
N TYR A 37 -8.28 -0.14 21.47
CA TYR A 37 -6.99 -0.01 20.79
C TYR A 37 -6.82 1.35 20.11
N THR A 38 -7.83 1.76 19.34
CA THR A 38 -7.71 2.99 18.52
C THR A 38 -8.30 4.20 19.21
N GLY A 39 -9.31 4.02 20.06
CA GLY A 39 -10.15 5.08 20.61
C GLY A 39 -11.12 5.70 19.59
N TRP A 40 -11.11 5.26 18.33
CA TRP A 40 -11.90 5.85 17.26
C TRP A 40 -13.28 5.21 17.15
N THR A 41 -14.26 6.06 16.90
CA THR A 41 -15.67 5.75 16.73
C THR A 41 -16.13 6.17 15.34
N ARG A 42 -17.40 5.89 14.99
CA ARG A 42 -17.99 6.41 13.75
C ARG A 42 -17.90 7.94 13.65
N ALA A 43 -18.07 8.65 14.78
CA ALA A 43 -18.03 10.11 14.80
C ALA A 43 -16.65 10.65 14.38
N ASP A 44 -15.56 10.00 14.81
CA ASP A 44 -14.20 10.37 14.40
C ASP A 44 -13.99 10.16 12.88
N TRP A 45 -14.61 9.14 12.30
CA TRP A 45 -14.62 8.93 10.84
C TRP A 45 -15.43 9.99 10.10
N GLU A 46 -16.58 10.40 10.64
CA GLU A 46 -17.41 11.47 10.07
C GLU A 46 -16.68 12.82 10.14
N GLU A 47 -16.02 13.13 11.27
CA GLU A 47 -15.19 14.32 11.45
C GLU A 47 -14.00 14.34 10.49
N ALA A 48 -13.24 13.23 10.39
CA ALA A 48 -12.13 13.14 9.45
C ALA A 48 -12.57 13.31 7.97
N ALA A 49 -13.75 12.77 7.61
CA ALA A 49 -14.32 12.98 6.29
C ALA A 49 -14.67 14.46 6.05
N ASP A 50 -15.33 15.08 7.02
CA ASP A 50 -15.74 16.49 6.95
C ASP A 50 -14.51 17.41 6.86
N GLU A 51 -13.46 17.18 7.66
CA GLU A 51 -12.21 17.95 7.62
C GLU A 51 -11.52 17.88 6.25
N LEU A 52 -11.37 16.68 5.69
CA LEU A 52 -10.76 16.49 4.36
C LEU A 52 -11.58 17.18 3.25
N LEU A 53 -12.92 17.11 3.32
CA LEU A 53 -13.80 17.76 2.36
C LEU A 53 -13.81 19.28 2.52
N LEU A 54 -13.75 19.80 3.74
CA LEU A 54 -13.70 21.23 4.01
C LEU A 54 -12.36 21.84 3.58
N ALA A 55 -11.25 21.12 3.77
CA ALA A 55 -9.92 21.56 3.40
C ALA A 55 -9.75 21.82 1.90
N VAL A 56 -10.45 21.07 1.03
CA VAL A 56 -10.35 21.25 -0.43
C VAL A 56 -11.21 22.38 -0.99
N ARG A 57 -12.21 22.86 -0.24
CA ARG A 57 -13.19 23.86 -0.73
C ARG A 57 -12.57 25.15 -1.28
N PRO A 58 -11.52 25.73 -0.66
CA PRO A 58 -10.93 26.98 -1.16
C PRO A 58 -10.29 26.86 -2.55
N TYR A 59 -10.10 25.63 -3.05
CA TYR A 59 -9.44 25.34 -4.32
C TYR A 59 -10.41 25.01 -5.45
N ALA A 60 -11.71 25.10 -5.21
CA ALA A 60 -12.72 24.92 -6.24
C ALA A 60 -12.67 26.05 -7.29
N SER A 61 -12.93 25.71 -8.55
CA SER A 61 -13.14 26.67 -9.62
C SER A 61 -14.43 27.48 -9.40
N PRO A 62 -14.66 28.60 -10.11
CA PRO A 62 -15.78 29.51 -9.82
C PRO A 62 -17.17 28.87 -9.78
N ARG A 63 -17.42 27.84 -10.60
CA ARG A 63 -18.68 27.07 -10.59
C ARG A 63 -18.47 25.65 -10.08
N HIS A 64 -17.42 25.43 -9.29
CA HIS A 64 -17.09 24.17 -8.62
C HIS A 64 -16.82 22.96 -9.54
N GLY A 65 -16.64 23.15 -10.85
CA GLY A 65 -16.36 22.06 -11.79
C GLY A 65 -15.01 21.39 -11.57
N LEU A 66 -13.98 22.13 -11.15
CA LEU A 66 -12.65 21.58 -10.87
C LEU A 66 -12.25 21.91 -9.43
N ILE A 67 -11.44 21.05 -8.80
CA ILE A 67 -10.77 21.34 -7.52
C ILE A 67 -9.26 21.33 -7.76
N ASN A 68 -8.69 22.52 -7.93
CA ASN A 68 -7.31 22.72 -8.35
C ASN A 68 -6.36 22.80 -7.14
N LEU A 69 -6.04 21.65 -6.56
CA LEU A 69 -5.17 21.59 -5.39
C LEU A 69 -3.76 22.13 -5.68
N PRO A 70 -3.15 22.83 -4.70
CA PRO A 70 -1.87 23.48 -4.87
C PRO A 70 -0.73 22.47 -5.01
N GLY A 71 0.18 22.73 -5.95
CA GLY A 71 1.38 21.92 -6.18
C GLY A 71 2.03 22.23 -7.52
N ASN A 72 3.36 22.14 -7.58
CA ASN A 72 4.12 22.48 -8.79
C ASN A 72 4.24 21.32 -9.78
N ARG A 73 3.86 20.11 -9.37
CA ARG A 73 3.96 18.88 -10.15
C ARG A 73 2.57 18.46 -10.65
N PRO A 74 2.18 18.81 -11.88
CA PRO A 74 0.98 18.25 -12.48
C PRO A 74 1.19 16.76 -12.80
N SER A 75 0.10 16.00 -12.91
CA SER A 75 0.18 14.68 -13.54
C SER A 75 0.59 14.82 -15.01
N TRP A 76 0.99 13.69 -15.63
CA TRP A 76 1.18 13.64 -17.08
C TRP A 76 -0.07 13.96 -17.91
N SER A 77 -1.26 13.97 -17.30
CA SER A 77 -2.54 14.30 -17.93
C SER A 77 -2.87 15.79 -17.82
N GLY A 78 -2.01 16.56 -17.12
CA GLY A 78 -2.07 18.01 -17.04
C GLY A 78 -3.04 18.54 -15.98
N ARG A 79 -2.88 19.83 -15.65
CA ARG A 79 -3.58 20.49 -14.54
C ARG A 79 -5.10 20.40 -14.59
N ARG A 80 -5.69 20.42 -15.79
CA ARG A 80 -7.15 20.31 -15.94
C ARG A 80 -7.66 18.93 -15.53
N SER A 81 -6.93 17.88 -15.92
CA SER A 81 -7.20 16.52 -15.45
C SER A 81 -7.02 16.43 -13.93
N ASP A 82 -5.96 17.02 -13.37
CA ASP A 82 -5.73 17.07 -11.92
C ASP A 82 -6.88 17.76 -11.18
N GLY A 83 -7.46 18.81 -11.76
CA GLY A 83 -8.65 19.48 -11.22
C GLY A 83 -9.90 18.59 -11.22
N LEU A 84 -10.08 17.77 -12.27
CA LEU A 84 -11.14 16.75 -12.33
C LEU A 84 -10.87 15.64 -11.31
N GLU A 85 -9.62 15.21 -11.12
CA GLU A 85 -9.27 14.27 -10.04
C GLU A 85 -9.68 14.85 -8.68
N GLY A 86 -9.38 16.13 -8.44
CA GLY A 86 -9.78 16.82 -7.22
C GLY A 86 -11.28 16.77 -7.00
N TYR A 87 -12.07 17.10 -8.04
CA TYR A 87 -13.53 17.00 -7.99
C TYR A 87 -14.00 15.56 -7.72
N ALA A 88 -13.61 14.60 -8.56
CA ALA A 88 -14.19 13.27 -8.57
C ALA A 88 -13.83 12.45 -7.32
N ARG A 89 -12.59 12.61 -6.82
CA ARG A 89 -12.09 11.84 -5.66
C ARG A 89 -12.64 12.37 -4.34
N THR A 90 -12.87 13.66 -4.24
CA THR A 90 -13.53 14.28 -3.06
C THR A 90 -15.04 14.10 -3.14
N TRP A 91 -15.64 14.13 -4.34
CA TRP A 91 -17.03 13.76 -4.57
C TRP A 91 -17.34 12.36 -4.06
N LEU A 92 -16.44 11.39 -4.29
CA LEU A 92 -16.59 10.05 -3.76
C LEU A 92 -16.69 10.02 -2.21
N LEU A 93 -15.84 10.80 -1.53
CA LEU A 93 -15.88 10.93 -0.06
C LEU A 93 -17.18 11.60 0.41
N ALA A 94 -17.57 12.71 -0.21
CA ALA A 94 -18.83 13.39 0.08
C ALA A 94 -20.04 12.46 -0.10
N SER A 95 -20.00 11.62 -1.13
CA SER A 95 -21.05 10.65 -1.42
C SER A 95 -21.18 9.59 -0.31
N PHE A 96 -20.07 9.02 0.18
CA PHE A 96 -20.10 8.10 1.32
C PHE A 96 -20.63 8.78 2.59
N ARG A 97 -20.14 10.00 2.85
CA ARG A 97 -20.49 10.79 4.05
C ARG A 97 -21.96 11.17 4.10
N VAL A 98 -22.56 11.57 2.98
CA VAL A 98 -23.96 12.02 2.91
C VAL A 98 -24.91 10.82 2.77
N ALA A 99 -24.59 9.83 1.93
CA ALA A 99 -25.43 8.64 1.80
C ALA A 99 -25.49 7.83 3.11
N GLY A 100 -24.36 7.70 3.80
CA GLY A 100 -24.27 7.08 5.12
C GLY A 100 -24.99 7.85 6.25
N ALA A 101 -25.36 9.10 5.99
CA ALA A 101 -26.17 9.94 6.88
C ALA A 101 -27.59 10.15 6.35
N GLU A 102 -28.04 9.29 5.43
CA GLU A 102 -29.39 9.30 4.84
C GLU A 102 -29.78 10.66 4.24
N GLY A 103 -28.81 11.34 3.61
CA GLY A 103 -29.02 12.64 2.99
C GLY A 103 -28.80 13.84 3.92
N HIS A 104 -28.49 13.61 5.20
CA HIS A 104 -28.13 14.70 6.10
C HIS A 104 -26.77 15.31 5.69
N ASP A 105 -26.82 16.55 5.19
CA ASP A 105 -25.67 17.27 4.64
C ASP A 105 -25.49 18.63 5.36
N PRO A 106 -24.95 18.63 6.60
CA PRO A 106 -24.86 19.85 7.42
C PRO A 106 -23.90 20.89 6.83
N HIS A 107 -22.97 20.47 5.97
CA HIS A 107 -21.97 21.34 5.35
C HIS A 107 -22.37 21.81 3.95
N GLY A 108 -23.46 21.31 3.38
CA GLY A 108 -23.92 21.64 2.02
C GLY A 108 -22.94 21.17 0.94
N PHE A 109 -22.45 19.93 1.04
CA PHE A 109 -21.64 19.28 0.01
C PHE A 109 -22.44 19.07 -1.29
N LEU A 110 -23.63 18.45 -1.24
CA LEU A 110 -24.39 18.06 -2.43
C LEU A 110 -24.69 19.21 -3.38
N PRO A 111 -25.17 20.40 -2.93
CA PRO A 111 -25.45 21.51 -3.84
C PRO A 111 -24.22 22.01 -4.61
N ARG A 112 -23.04 22.01 -3.96
CA ARG A 112 -21.78 22.44 -4.61
C ARG A 112 -21.30 21.44 -5.64
N TYR A 113 -21.39 20.14 -5.33
CA TYR A 113 -21.07 19.10 -6.30
C TYR A 113 -22.11 19.05 -7.43
N ALA A 114 -23.39 19.33 -7.18
CA ALA A 114 -24.39 19.46 -8.25
C ALA A 114 -24.06 20.62 -9.22
N GLU A 115 -23.68 21.79 -8.70
CA GLU A 115 -23.22 22.92 -9.53
C GLU A 115 -21.96 22.56 -10.33
N GLY A 116 -21.00 21.90 -9.67
CA GLY A 116 -19.76 21.44 -10.28
C GLY A 116 -19.96 20.37 -11.36
N LEU A 117 -20.89 19.44 -11.16
CA LEU A 117 -21.29 18.45 -12.16
C LEU A 117 -21.82 19.16 -13.40
N ALA A 118 -22.81 20.05 -13.25
CA ALA A 118 -23.39 20.81 -14.35
C ALA A 118 -22.34 21.67 -15.08
N ALA A 119 -21.44 22.31 -14.34
CA ALA A 119 -20.37 23.12 -14.91
C ALA A 119 -19.30 22.30 -15.63
N GLY A 120 -18.94 21.16 -15.06
CA GLY A 120 -17.94 20.22 -15.55
C GLY A 120 -18.37 19.48 -16.81
N THR A 121 -19.63 19.05 -16.86
CA THR A 121 -20.17 18.29 -18.00
C THR A 121 -20.75 19.19 -19.10
N ALA A 122 -20.74 20.51 -18.91
CA ALA A 122 -21.22 21.45 -19.90
C ALA A 122 -20.44 21.31 -21.23
N PRO A 123 -21.12 21.23 -22.38
CA PRO A 123 -20.44 21.15 -23.66
C PRO A 123 -19.70 22.45 -23.97
N VAL A 124 -18.44 22.34 -24.38
CA VAL A 124 -17.62 23.48 -24.81
C VAL A 124 -17.27 23.33 -26.29
N PRO A 125 -17.95 24.05 -27.20
CA PRO A 125 -17.68 23.99 -28.63
C PRO A 125 -16.21 24.33 -28.94
N GLY A 126 -15.53 23.46 -29.68
CA GLY A 126 -14.10 23.63 -30.01
C GLY A 126 -13.13 23.20 -28.91
N GLY A 127 -13.63 22.66 -27.81
CA GLY A 127 -12.82 22.27 -26.65
C GLY A 127 -12.58 23.43 -25.68
N ALA A 128 -12.11 23.11 -24.49
CA ALA A 128 -11.93 24.08 -23.43
C ALA A 128 -10.79 25.07 -23.72
N GLY A 129 -11.14 26.34 -23.96
CA GLY A 129 -10.19 27.42 -24.20
C GLY A 129 -9.67 28.08 -22.91
N PRO A 130 -8.75 29.07 -23.01
CA PRO A 130 -8.14 29.75 -21.86
C PRO A 130 -9.10 30.45 -20.88
N GLY A 131 -10.32 30.78 -21.33
CA GLY A 131 -11.35 31.41 -20.50
C GLY A 131 -12.28 30.42 -19.79
N ASP A 132 -12.18 29.12 -20.07
CA ASP A 132 -13.02 28.10 -19.46
C ASP A 132 -12.30 27.44 -18.28
N ALA A 133 -12.80 27.74 -17.09
CA ALA A 133 -12.21 27.35 -15.81
C ALA A 133 -12.85 26.10 -15.18
N ASP A 134 -13.97 25.59 -15.71
CA ASP A 134 -14.77 24.57 -15.01
C ASP A 134 -14.95 23.27 -15.79
N SER A 135 -14.99 23.30 -17.13
CA SER A 135 -15.37 22.09 -17.88
C SER A 135 -14.35 20.96 -17.72
N TRP A 136 -14.84 19.72 -17.78
CA TRP A 136 -14.02 18.54 -17.66
C TRP A 136 -13.38 18.16 -19.00
N PRO A 137 -12.17 17.58 -18.98
CA PRO A 137 -11.61 16.99 -20.19
C PRO A 137 -12.53 15.90 -20.74
N ARG A 138 -12.63 15.81 -22.07
CA ARG A 138 -13.34 14.72 -22.73
C ARG A 138 -12.51 13.45 -22.67
N MET A 139 -13.14 12.30 -22.42
CA MET A 139 -12.44 11.01 -22.35
C MET A 139 -11.69 10.65 -23.64
N ALA A 140 -12.19 11.09 -24.79
CA ALA A 140 -11.52 10.90 -26.07
C ALA A 140 -10.18 11.65 -26.19
N ASP A 141 -10.05 12.78 -25.48
CA ASP A 141 -8.84 13.62 -25.51
C ASP A 141 -7.91 13.33 -24.33
N THR A 142 -8.44 12.80 -23.22
CA THR A 142 -7.70 12.55 -21.98
C THR A 142 -8.21 11.26 -21.35
N SER A 143 -7.48 10.17 -21.55
CA SER A 143 -7.86 8.84 -21.05
C SER A 143 -8.01 8.77 -19.53
N GLN A 144 -7.29 9.61 -18.78
CA GLN A 144 -7.41 9.73 -17.32
C GLN A 144 -8.84 10.08 -16.87
N ALA A 145 -9.63 10.78 -17.72
CA ALA A 145 -11.04 11.06 -17.41
C ALA A 145 -11.90 9.79 -17.28
N VAL A 146 -11.50 8.66 -17.87
CA VAL A 146 -12.15 7.35 -17.68
C VAL A 146 -11.96 6.84 -16.24
N VAL A 147 -10.83 7.14 -15.61
CA VAL A 147 -10.56 6.76 -14.22
C VAL A 147 -11.48 7.54 -13.28
N GLU A 148 -11.56 8.85 -13.48
CA GLU A 148 -12.33 9.75 -12.62
C GLU A 148 -13.84 9.57 -12.79
N SER A 149 -14.30 9.15 -13.97
CA SER A 149 -15.74 8.89 -14.21
C SER A 149 -16.30 7.76 -13.35
N ALA A 150 -15.48 6.79 -12.94
CA ALA A 150 -15.91 5.75 -12.01
C ALA A 150 -16.28 6.35 -10.64
N SER A 151 -15.50 7.31 -10.14
CA SER A 151 -15.79 8.01 -8.88
C SER A 151 -17.02 8.91 -9.01
N VAL A 152 -17.16 9.62 -10.14
CA VAL A 152 -18.36 10.41 -10.46
C VAL A 152 -19.61 9.53 -10.46
N ALA A 153 -19.61 8.47 -11.26
CA ALA A 153 -20.75 7.56 -11.41
C ALA A 153 -21.10 6.83 -10.12
N LEU A 154 -20.10 6.36 -9.36
CA LEU A 154 -20.35 5.71 -8.07
C LEU A 154 -20.98 6.69 -7.08
N GLY A 155 -20.49 7.93 -7.00
CA GLY A 155 -21.09 8.94 -6.13
C GLY A 155 -22.52 9.29 -6.53
N LEU A 156 -22.80 9.42 -7.83
CA LEU A 156 -24.17 9.62 -8.36
C LEU A 156 -25.09 8.44 -8.02
N ARG A 157 -24.61 7.21 -8.14
CA ARG A 157 -25.36 5.99 -7.78
C ARG A 157 -25.72 5.97 -6.29
N LEU A 158 -24.76 6.26 -5.43
CA LEU A 158 -24.94 6.23 -3.97
C LEU A 158 -25.82 7.36 -3.45
N THR A 159 -25.76 8.54 -4.08
CA THR A 159 -26.51 9.73 -3.66
C THR A 159 -27.78 9.96 -4.48
N ARG A 160 -28.17 8.99 -5.31
CA ARG A 160 -29.22 9.16 -6.32
C ARG A 160 -30.51 9.82 -5.80
N PRO A 161 -31.09 9.40 -4.66
CA PRO A 161 -32.33 10.00 -4.14
C PRO A 161 -32.20 11.47 -3.74
N TRP A 162 -30.98 11.94 -3.42
CA TRP A 162 -30.74 13.29 -2.90
C TRP A 162 -30.07 14.23 -3.92
N LEU A 163 -29.47 13.70 -4.99
CA LEU A 163 -28.83 14.49 -6.03
C LEU A 163 -29.36 14.12 -7.41
N TRP A 164 -29.03 12.95 -7.96
CA TRP A 164 -29.31 12.60 -9.35
C TRP A 164 -30.80 12.78 -9.73
N ASP A 165 -31.71 12.22 -8.93
CA ASP A 165 -33.16 12.27 -9.21
C ASP A 165 -33.76 13.68 -9.04
N THR A 166 -32.99 14.64 -8.50
CA THR A 166 -33.40 16.04 -8.28
C THR A 166 -32.81 17.02 -9.29
N LEU A 167 -31.83 16.58 -10.08
CA LEU A 167 -31.23 17.38 -11.15
C LEU A 167 -32.24 17.62 -12.27
N ASP A 168 -32.12 18.76 -12.94
CA ASP A 168 -32.90 19.03 -14.15
C ASP A 168 -32.44 18.14 -15.33
N ASP A 169 -33.36 17.88 -16.27
CA ASP A 169 -33.14 17.02 -17.44
C ASP A 169 -31.89 17.40 -18.24
N ARG A 170 -31.57 18.70 -18.34
CA ARG A 170 -30.41 19.16 -19.09
C ARG A 170 -29.12 18.76 -18.38
N THR A 171 -29.03 18.96 -17.08
CA THR A 171 -27.86 18.55 -16.30
C THR A 171 -27.69 17.02 -16.32
N GLN A 172 -28.79 16.27 -16.17
CA GLN A 172 -28.75 14.81 -16.30
C GLN A 172 -28.23 14.38 -17.67
N GLN A 173 -28.75 14.95 -18.77
CA GLN A 173 -28.31 14.61 -20.12
C GLN A 173 -26.83 14.93 -20.34
N GLN A 174 -26.35 16.09 -19.86
CA GLN A 174 -24.94 16.47 -19.97
C GLN A 174 -24.02 15.48 -19.24
N ALA A 175 -24.40 15.06 -18.03
CA ALA A 175 -23.65 14.07 -17.28
C ALA A 175 -23.63 12.70 -17.99
N VAL A 176 -24.77 12.27 -18.53
CA VAL A 176 -24.86 11.04 -19.34
C VAL A 176 -23.93 11.13 -20.55
N ASP A 177 -24.00 12.21 -21.33
CA ASP A 177 -23.18 12.40 -22.52
C ASP A 177 -21.68 12.33 -22.19
N TRP A 178 -21.27 12.87 -21.04
CA TRP A 178 -19.88 12.79 -20.59
C TRP A 178 -19.49 11.38 -20.12
N LEU A 179 -20.40 10.62 -19.50
CA LEU A 179 -20.15 9.27 -18.97
C LEU A 179 -20.18 8.17 -20.06
N LEU A 180 -21.02 8.31 -21.09
CA LEU A 180 -21.23 7.28 -22.11
C LEU A 180 -19.96 6.74 -22.81
N PRO A 181 -18.91 7.56 -23.08
CA PRO A 181 -17.68 7.05 -23.66
C PRO A 181 -16.99 5.97 -22.81
N ALA A 182 -17.17 5.97 -21.48
CA ALA A 182 -16.59 4.96 -20.58
C ALA A 182 -17.16 3.54 -20.79
N LEU A 183 -18.29 3.39 -21.48
CA LEU A 183 -18.86 2.09 -21.86
C LEU A 183 -18.08 1.41 -23.00
N GLY A 184 -17.14 2.13 -23.62
CA GLY A 184 -16.24 1.57 -24.64
C GLY A 184 -15.25 0.54 -24.07
N PRO A 185 -14.43 -0.09 -24.93
CA PRO A 185 -13.31 -0.91 -24.48
C PRO A 185 -12.31 -0.11 -23.63
N SER A 186 -11.72 -0.75 -22.63
CA SER A 186 -10.66 -0.12 -21.82
C SER A 186 -9.45 0.23 -22.69
N PRO A 187 -8.84 1.43 -22.55
CA PRO A 187 -7.66 1.81 -23.32
C PRO A 187 -6.38 1.07 -22.86
N VAL A 188 -6.40 0.45 -21.67
CA VAL A 188 -5.28 -0.31 -21.12
C VAL A 188 -5.79 -1.62 -20.50
N ASN A 189 -4.98 -2.68 -20.59
CA ASN A 189 -5.40 -4.02 -20.21
C ASN A 189 -5.01 -4.38 -18.76
N ASN A 190 -5.64 -3.70 -17.80
CA ASN A 190 -5.49 -3.90 -16.34
C ASN A 190 -6.82 -3.52 -15.63
N ASN A 191 -6.80 -3.22 -14.33
CA ASN A 191 -7.95 -2.77 -13.53
C ASN A 191 -8.82 -1.66 -14.16
N TRP A 192 -8.35 -0.92 -15.18
CA TRP A 192 -9.15 0.08 -15.89
C TRP A 192 -10.45 -0.46 -16.50
N TRP A 193 -10.53 -1.75 -16.79
CA TRP A 193 -11.78 -2.40 -17.20
C TRP A 193 -12.92 -2.21 -16.18
N LEU A 194 -12.58 -2.09 -14.89
CA LEU A 194 -13.54 -1.92 -13.80
C LEU A 194 -14.10 -0.50 -13.68
N PHE A 195 -13.47 0.50 -14.31
CA PHE A 195 -14.01 1.86 -14.33
C PHE A 195 -15.26 1.94 -15.21
N GLY A 196 -15.21 1.36 -16.41
CA GLY A 196 -16.37 1.23 -17.29
C GLY A 196 -17.50 0.41 -16.66
N LEU A 197 -17.17 -0.67 -15.93
CA LEU A 197 -18.14 -1.46 -15.15
C LEU A 197 -18.88 -0.59 -14.12
N THR A 198 -18.15 0.28 -13.41
CA THR A 198 -18.74 1.15 -12.38
C THR A 198 -19.70 2.17 -12.98
N VAL A 199 -19.30 2.77 -14.12
CA VAL A 199 -20.15 3.70 -14.88
C VAL A 199 -21.40 2.99 -15.40
N ALA A 200 -21.23 1.81 -15.99
CA ALA A 200 -22.33 0.99 -16.48
C ALA A 200 -23.32 0.62 -15.37
N GLY A 201 -22.84 0.28 -14.17
CA GLY A 201 -23.71 -0.03 -13.03
C GLY A 201 -24.60 1.14 -12.62
N PHE A 202 -24.08 2.37 -12.63
CA PHE A 202 -24.90 3.56 -12.39
C PHE A 202 -25.94 3.79 -13.50
N LEU A 203 -25.51 3.76 -14.77
CA LEU A 203 -26.40 4.02 -15.90
C LEU A 203 -27.53 2.97 -15.96
N GLN A 204 -27.22 1.70 -15.70
CA GLN A 204 -28.22 0.64 -15.62
C GLN A 204 -29.27 0.92 -14.53
N ASP A 205 -28.86 1.27 -13.31
CA ASP A 205 -29.78 1.58 -12.21
C ASP A 205 -30.64 2.83 -12.48
N ALA A 206 -30.08 3.80 -13.20
CA ALA A 206 -30.78 5.00 -13.65
C ALA A 206 -31.73 4.73 -14.84
N GLY A 207 -31.72 3.52 -15.41
CA GLY A 207 -32.56 3.15 -16.56
C GLY A 207 -32.06 3.69 -17.91
N ILE A 208 -30.76 3.99 -18.02
CA ILE A 208 -30.13 4.64 -19.17
C ILE A 208 -29.20 3.65 -19.87
N GLU A 209 -29.35 3.49 -21.19
CA GLU A 209 -28.47 2.62 -22.01
C GLU A 209 -28.28 1.22 -21.39
N THR A 210 -29.36 0.63 -20.87
CA THR A 210 -29.33 -0.56 -20.01
C THR A 210 -28.70 -1.77 -20.71
N ASP A 211 -29.01 -2.00 -21.99
CA ASP A 211 -28.42 -3.11 -22.77
C ASP A 211 -26.91 -2.93 -22.99
N ARG A 212 -26.47 -1.70 -23.31
CA ARG A 212 -25.05 -1.38 -23.50
C ARG A 212 -24.29 -1.44 -22.18
N SER A 213 -24.94 -1.04 -21.08
CA SER A 213 -24.40 -1.13 -19.73
C SER A 213 -24.17 -2.59 -19.34
N ARG A 214 -25.17 -3.46 -19.55
CA ARG A 214 -25.03 -4.91 -19.31
C ARG A 214 -23.84 -5.50 -20.08
N GLN A 215 -23.74 -5.23 -21.39
CA GLN A 215 -22.61 -5.71 -22.21
C GLN A 215 -21.24 -5.20 -21.72
N THR A 216 -21.20 -4.01 -21.12
CA THR A 216 -19.96 -3.46 -20.56
C THR A 216 -19.58 -4.14 -19.26
N ILE A 217 -20.57 -4.39 -18.37
CA ILE A 217 -20.38 -5.14 -17.14
C ILE A 217 -19.88 -6.55 -17.46
N ASP A 218 -20.56 -7.27 -18.35
CA ASP A 218 -20.21 -8.64 -18.74
C ASP A 218 -18.77 -8.71 -19.26
N ARG A 219 -18.42 -7.85 -20.23
CA ARG A 219 -17.07 -7.80 -20.82
C ARG A 219 -15.98 -7.47 -19.80
N ALA A 220 -16.25 -6.58 -18.85
CA ALA A 220 -15.30 -6.21 -17.81
C ALA A 220 -15.10 -7.35 -16.80
N LEU A 221 -16.19 -8.02 -16.41
CA LEU A 221 -16.14 -9.17 -15.51
C LEU A 221 -15.44 -10.37 -16.17
N GLU A 222 -15.78 -10.71 -17.42
CA GLU A 222 -15.10 -11.73 -18.20
C GLU A 222 -13.59 -11.47 -18.29
N ARG A 223 -13.18 -10.20 -18.46
CA ARG A 223 -11.77 -9.85 -18.53
C ARG A 223 -11.01 -10.14 -17.23
N ILE A 224 -11.56 -9.77 -16.08
CA ILE A 224 -10.83 -9.96 -14.80
C ILE A 224 -10.71 -11.44 -14.42
N GLU A 225 -11.57 -12.31 -14.97
CA GLU A 225 -11.44 -13.76 -14.79
C GLU A 225 -10.14 -14.31 -15.39
N GLU A 226 -9.63 -13.72 -16.46
CA GLU A 226 -8.34 -14.10 -17.06
C GLU A 226 -7.15 -13.82 -16.13
N TRP A 227 -7.33 -12.95 -15.13
CA TRP A 227 -6.28 -12.52 -14.20
C TRP A 227 -6.42 -13.13 -12.81
N TRP A 228 -7.48 -13.91 -12.57
CA TRP A 228 -7.68 -14.57 -11.29
C TRP A 228 -6.72 -15.75 -11.15
N LEU A 229 -5.91 -15.75 -10.09
CA LEU A 229 -4.87 -16.75 -9.85
C LEU A 229 -5.20 -17.70 -8.69
N GLY A 230 -6.40 -17.60 -8.10
CA GLY A 230 -6.80 -18.35 -6.91
C GLY A 230 -6.60 -17.58 -5.60
N GLU A 231 -7.14 -18.12 -4.51
CA GLU A 231 -7.00 -17.59 -3.13
C GLU A 231 -7.27 -16.08 -2.99
N GLY A 232 -8.19 -15.55 -3.81
CA GLY A 232 -8.52 -14.13 -3.82
C GLY A 232 -7.48 -13.20 -4.47
N TRP A 233 -6.49 -13.71 -5.20
CA TRP A 233 -5.48 -12.89 -5.87
C TRP A 233 -5.74 -12.73 -7.37
N TYR A 234 -5.52 -11.51 -7.85
CA TYR A 234 -5.51 -11.13 -9.25
C TYR A 234 -4.17 -10.51 -9.63
N SER A 235 -3.73 -10.76 -10.85
CA SER A 235 -2.44 -10.28 -11.39
C SER A 235 -2.45 -8.84 -11.88
N ASP A 236 -3.64 -8.22 -12.01
CA ASP A 236 -3.85 -6.87 -12.57
C ASP A 236 -3.24 -6.69 -13.98
N GLY A 237 -3.76 -7.47 -14.94
CA GLY A 237 -3.22 -7.53 -16.29
C GLY A 237 -2.32 -8.76 -16.50
N PRO A 238 -1.61 -8.83 -17.64
CA PRO A 238 -0.77 -9.98 -17.98
C PRO A 238 0.49 -10.13 -17.11
N ASN A 239 0.78 -9.14 -16.27
CA ASN A 239 1.97 -9.12 -15.44
C ASN A 239 1.66 -9.71 -14.08
N ARG A 240 2.66 -10.22 -13.38
CA ARG A 240 2.49 -10.68 -11.99
C ARG A 240 2.66 -9.51 -11.02
N SER A 241 1.90 -8.44 -11.20
CA SER A 241 1.97 -7.24 -10.34
C SER A 241 0.94 -7.37 -9.21
N PHE A 242 1.39 -7.75 -8.02
CA PHE A 242 0.53 -7.79 -6.85
C PHE A 242 0.78 -6.55 -6.00
N ASP A 243 -0.29 -5.88 -5.60
CA ASP A 243 -0.28 -4.73 -4.71
C ASP A 243 -1.70 -4.48 -4.17
N HIS A 244 -1.87 -3.38 -3.44
CA HIS A 244 -3.14 -2.99 -2.83
C HIS A 244 -4.30 -2.73 -3.82
N TYR A 245 -4.06 -2.67 -5.14
CA TYR A 245 -5.13 -2.68 -6.14
C TYR A 245 -5.96 -3.96 -6.11
N ASN A 246 -5.41 -5.07 -5.61
CA ASN A 246 -6.24 -6.25 -5.34
C ASN A 246 -7.41 -5.88 -4.40
N ALA A 247 -7.12 -5.18 -3.30
CA ALA A 247 -8.10 -4.73 -2.34
C ALA A 247 -9.00 -3.61 -2.91
N TRP A 248 -8.45 -2.44 -3.26
CA TRP A 248 -9.25 -1.24 -3.56
C TRP A 248 -9.71 -1.10 -5.02
N ALA A 249 -9.42 -2.07 -5.88
CA ALA A 249 -9.93 -2.12 -7.25
C ALA A 249 -10.49 -3.50 -7.61
N MET A 250 -9.66 -4.55 -7.64
CA MET A 250 -10.04 -5.86 -8.19
C MET A 250 -11.16 -6.54 -7.40
N HIS A 251 -11.17 -6.39 -6.08
CA HIS A 251 -12.31 -6.80 -5.26
C HIS A 251 -13.33 -5.67 -5.09
N PHE A 252 -12.86 -4.44 -4.89
CA PHE A 252 -13.72 -3.30 -4.60
C PHE A 252 -14.86 -3.12 -5.61
N TYR A 253 -14.53 -3.02 -6.91
CA TYR A 253 -15.55 -2.66 -7.91
C TYR A 253 -16.55 -3.79 -8.19
N PRO A 254 -16.14 -5.06 -8.45
CA PRO A 254 -17.11 -6.12 -8.73
C PRO A 254 -18.03 -6.43 -7.56
N VAL A 255 -17.49 -6.51 -6.34
CA VAL A 255 -18.28 -6.85 -5.15
C VAL A 255 -19.21 -5.70 -4.76
N LEU A 256 -18.73 -4.45 -4.81
CA LEU A 256 -19.59 -3.29 -4.53
C LEU A 256 -20.68 -3.14 -5.60
N HIS A 257 -20.37 -3.37 -6.88
CA HIS A 257 -21.37 -3.38 -7.94
C HIS A 257 -22.46 -4.40 -7.67
N ALA A 258 -22.08 -5.64 -7.35
CA ALA A 258 -23.00 -6.73 -7.07
C ALA A 258 -23.87 -6.44 -5.84
N HIS A 259 -23.28 -5.89 -4.77
CA HIS A 259 -24.00 -5.49 -3.56
C HIS A 259 -25.03 -4.39 -3.84
N LEU A 260 -24.62 -3.29 -4.49
CA LEU A 260 -25.51 -2.17 -4.80
C LEU A 260 -26.63 -2.55 -5.78
N GLY A 261 -26.36 -3.48 -6.71
CA GLY A 261 -27.36 -3.98 -7.66
C GLY A 261 -28.29 -5.07 -7.12
N GLY A 262 -28.02 -5.61 -5.92
CA GLY A 262 -28.74 -6.79 -5.40
C GLY A 262 -28.48 -8.08 -6.20
N GLU A 263 -27.33 -8.18 -6.86
CA GLU A 263 -26.97 -9.27 -7.78
C GLU A 263 -26.42 -10.48 -7.00
N ALA A 264 -27.32 -11.31 -6.49
CA ALA A 264 -26.99 -12.45 -5.63
C ALA A 264 -26.01 -13.46 -6.28
N GLU A 265 -26.13 -13.72 -7.59
CA GLU A 265 -25.23 -14.62 -8.30
C GLU A 265 -23.80 -14.08 -8.40
N LEU A 266 -23.66 -12.77 -8.64
CA LEU A 266 -22.35 -12.12 -8.66
C LEU A 266 -21.72 -12.11 -7.26
N LEU A 267 -22.50 -11.84 -6.20
CA LEU A 267 -22.02 -11.95 -4.82
C LEU A 267 -21.60 -13.37 -4.45
N ALA A 268 -22.35 -14.39 -4.88
CA ALA A 268 -21.98 -15.78 -4.66
C ALA A 268 -20.66 -16.17 -5.34
N ARG A 269 -20.31 -15.51 -6.46
CA ARG A 269 -19.03 -15.71 -7.16
C ARG A 269 -17.88 -14.92 -6.54
N TYR A 270 -18.06 -13.62 -6.33
CA TYR A 270 -16.96 -12.71 -5.94
C TYR A 270 -16.81 -12.55 -4.43
N GLY A 271 -17.88 -12.74 -3.65
CA GLY A 271 -17.86 -12.69 -2.19
C GLY A 271 -16.85 -13.67 -1.55
N PRO A 272 -16.88 -14.98 -1.90
CA PRO A 272 -15.88 -15.92 -1.41
C PRO A 272 -14.43 -15.56 -1.80
N ARG A 273 -14.22 -14.92 -2.94
CA ARG A 273 -12.89 -14.45 -3.37
C ARG A 273 -12.43 -13.25 -2.53
N LEU A 274 -13.33 -12.33 -2.20
CA LEU A 274 -13.03 -11.24 -1.26
C LEU A 274 -12.69 -11.80 0.13
N HIS A 275 -13.48 -12.75 0.64
CA HIS A 275 -13.20 -13.40 1.92
C HIS A 275 -11.80 -14.03 1.95
N ALA A 276 -11.46 -14.84 0.92
CA ALA A 276 -10.14 -15.45 0.82
C ALA A 276 -9.02 -14.42 0.71
N HIS A 277 -9.24 -13.32 -0.02
CA HIS A 277 -8.27 -12.22 -0.10
C HIS A 277 -8.05 -11.56 1.26
N LEU A 278 -9.12 -11.30 2.02
CA LEU A 278 -9.03 -10.66 3.33
C LEU A 278 -8.32 -11.53 4.37
N ASP A 279 -8.40 -12.86 4.27
CA ASP A 279 -7.64 -13.76 5.15
C ASP A 279 -6.12 -13.59 5.00
N ALA A 280 -5.66 -13.33 3.78
CA ALA A 280 -4.26 -13.00 3.49
C ALA A 280 -3.92 -11.53 3.75
N TYR A 281 -4.76 -10.62 3.24
CA TYR A 281 -4.48 -9.19 3.18
C TYR A 281 -4.39 -8.53 4.56
N THR A 282 -5.17 -9.00 5.53
CA THR A 282 -5.14 -8.49 6.92
C THR A 282 -3.80 -8.74 7.61
N ARG A 283 -3.02 -9.72 7.15
CA ARG A 283 -1.68 -10.02 7.64
C ARG A 283 -0.63 -9.04 7.12
N MET A 284 -0.98 -8.15 6.19
CA MET A 284 -0.10 -7.10 5.65
C MET A 284 -0.17 -5.78 6.45
N PHE A 285 -0.75 -5.81 7.66
CA PHE A 285 -0.90 -4.65 8.53
C PHE A 285 -0.14 -4.86 9.85
N GLY A 286 0.63 -3.85 10.26
CA GLY A 286 1.31 -3.82 11.55
C GLY A 286 0.34 -3.61 12.70
N ALA A 287 0.79 -3.90 13.93
CA ALA A 287 -0.01 -3.64 15.14
C ALA A 287 -0.36 -2.16 15.33
N ASP A 288 0.44 -1.23 14.79
CA ASP A 288 0.16 0.20 14.78
C ASP A 288 -0.84 0.63 13.70
N GLY A 289 -1.40 -0.32 12.94
CA GLY A 289 -2.30 -0.04 11.82
C GLY A 289 -1.59 0.31 10.52
N ALA A 290 -0.25 0.31 10.49
CA ALA A 290 0.50 0.62 9.28
C ALA A 290 0.25 -0.43 8.18
N PRO A 291 -0.27 -0.05 6.99
CA PRO A 291 -0.30 -0.95 5.85
C PRO A 291 1.11 -1.14 5.29
N MET A 292 1.38 -2.31 4.71
CA MET A 292 2.66 -2.61 4.06
C MET A 292 2.98 -1.59 2.93
N PRO A 293 4.11 -0.86 2.98
CA PRO A 293 4.50 0.07 1.91
C PRO A 293 5.09 -0.69 0.71
N TYR A 294 4.22 -1.34 -0.06
CA TYR A 294 4.55 -2.25 -1.15
C TYR A 294 3.71 -2.02 -2.41
N GLY A 295 4.34 -2.11 -3.58
CA GLY A 295 3.72 -1.83 -4.86
C GLY A 295 3.59 -0.34 -5.20
N ARG A 296 2.70 -0.03 -6.14
CA ARG A 296 2.45 1.32 -6.65
C ARG A 296 1.39 2.08 -5.85
N SER A 297 1.30 3.38 -6.11
CA SER A 297 0.25 4.28 -5.61
C SER A 297 0.15 4.34 -4.08
N LEU A 298 1.29 4.22 -3.41
CA LEU A 298 1.39 4.27 -1.96
C LEU A 298 0.80 5.56 -1.36
N SER A 299 0.77 6.66 -2.10
CA SER A 299 0.15 7.91 -1.66
C SER A 299 -1.36 7.83 -1.38
N TYR A 300 -2.02 6.73 -1.72
CA TYR A 300 -3.44 6.49 -1.44
C TYR A 300 -3.69 5.95 -0.02
N ARG A 301 -2.65 5.51 0.70
CA ARG A 301 -2.65 5.30 2.16
C ARG A 301 -3.83 4.46 2.66
N PHE A 302 -4.80 5.12 3.30
CA PHE A 302 -5.97 4.52 3.92
C PHE A 302 -7.05 4.05 2.93
N ALA A 303 -6.84 4.22 1.61
CA ALA A 303 -7.53 3.37 0.62
C ALA A 303 -7.34 1.88 0.92
N ALA A 304 -6.25 1.50 1.60
CA ALA A 304 -5.98 0.14 2.05
C ALA A 304 -7.12 -0.45 2.91
N ALA A 305 -7.95 0.38 3.57
CA ALA A 305 -9.10 -0.05 4.37
C ALA A 305 -10.37 -0.33 3.55
N ALA A 306 -10.38 -0.05 2.24
CA ALA A 306 -11.58 -0.16 1.40
C ALA A 306 -12.17 -1.58 1.34
N ALA A 307 -11.33 -2.61 1.11
CA ALA A 307 -11.79 -3.99 1.05
C ALA A 307 -12.24 -4.56 2.42
N PRO A 308 -11.54 -4.29 3.55
CA PRO A 308 -12.06 -4.61 4.88
C PRO A 308 -13.47 -4.06 5.13
N TRP A 309 -13.72 -2.79 4.79
CA TRP A 309 -15.07 -2.22 4.90
C TRP A 309 -16.10 -2.91 4.01
N LEU A 310 -15.72 -3.22 2.77
CA LEU A 310 -16.58 -3.92 1.83
C LEU A 310 -16.93 -5.33 2.30
N GLY A 311 -15.97 -6.03 2.89
CA GLY A 311 -16.17 -7.36 3.48
C GLY A 311 -17.18 -7.33 4.63
N ALA A 312 -17.07 -6.36 5.53
CA ALA A 312 -18.05 -6.19 6.62
C ALA A 312 -19.44 -5.82 6.10
N MET A 313 -19.52 -4.91 5.13
CA MET A 313 -20.79 -4.47 4.53
C MET A 313 -21.53 -5.61 3.82
N THR A 314 -20.79 -6.49 3.15
CA THR A 314 -21.36 -7.59 2.35
C THR A 314 -21.46 -8.92 3.11
N GLY A 315 -20.90 -8.99 4.32
CA GLY A 315 -20.79 -10.24 5.09
C GLY A 315 -19.74 -11.22 4.56
N HIS A 316 -18.92 -10.82 3.59
CA HIS A 316 -17.88 -11.65 2.96
C HIS A 316 -16.49 -11.30 3.50
N THR A 317 -16.26 -11.58 4.79
CA THR A 317 -14.99 -11.29 5.47
C THR A 317 -14.69 -12.39 6.51
N PRO A 318 -13.41 -12.72 6.76
CA PRO A 318 -13.02 -13.55 7.89
C PRO A 318 -12.96 -12.76 9.20
N LEU A 319 -13.02 -11.43 9.14
CA LEU A 319 -12.93 -10.56 10.31
C LEU A 319 -14.26 -10.47 11.04
N THR A 320 -14.18 -10.43 12.36
CA THR A 320 -15.28 -9.93 13.18
C THR A 320 -15.52 -8.43 12.90
N PRO A 321 -16.69 -7.89 13.26
CA PRO A 321 -16.93 -6.46 13.17
C PRO A 321 -15.93 -5.63 13.98
N GLY A 322 -15.55 -6.11 15.18
CA GLY A 322 -14.53 -5.48 16.04
C GLY A 322 -13.14 -5.43 15.39
N ALA A 323 -12.68 -6.55 14.83
CA ALA A 323 -11.39 -6.61 14.13
C ALA A 323 -11.39 -5.74 12.86
N THR A 324 -12.52 -5.65 12.15
CA THR A 324 -12.65 -4.75 10.99
C THR A 324 -12.47 -3.29 11.41
N ARG A 325 -13.17 -2.85 12.47
CA ARG A 325 -13.02 -1.47 12.96
C ARG A 325 -11.61 -1.19 13.47
N ARG A 326 -10.99 -2.14 14.19
CA ARG A 326 -9.61 -2.05 14.66
C ARG A 326 -8.62 -1.79 13.51
N LEU A 327 -8.72 -2.58 12.44
CA LEU A 327 -7.83 -2.49 11.28
C LEU A 327 -8.02 -1.17 10.55
N ALA A 328 -9.27 -0.84 10.22
CA ALA A 328 -9.57 0.34 9.43
C ALA A 328 -9.23 1.62 10.22
N SER A 329 -9.67 1.72 11.48
CA SER A 329 -9.42 2.90 12.31
C SER A 329 -7.94 3.03 12.64
N GLY A 330 -7.24 1.93 12.92
CA GLY A 330 -5.78 1.93 13.08
C GLY A 330 -5.08 2.44 11.82
N THR A 331 -5.52 2.01 10.63
CA THR A 331 -4.95 2.49 9.35
C THR A 331 -5.16 3.98 9.15
N LEU A 332 -6.37 4.50 9.40
CA LEU A 332 -6.67 5.92 9.23
C LEU A 332 -5.88 6.77 10.25
N ARG A 333 -5.92 6.35 11.52
CA ARG A 333 -5.18 6.95 12.62
C ARG A 333 -3.68 7.01 12.35
N TYR A 334 -3.08 5.92 11.85
CA TYR A 334 -1.67 5.85 11.50
C TYR A 334 -1.19 6.97 10.56
N PHE A 335 -2.08 7.48 9.70
CA PHE A 335 -1.76 8.57 8.77
C PHE A 335 -2.24 9.95 9.23
N LEU A 336 -3.35 10.03 9.96
CA LEU A 336 -3.96 11.32 10.33
C LEU A 336 -3.55 11.83 11.71
N ASP A 337 -3.25 10.95 12.66
CA ASP A 337 -2.69 11.36 13.94
C ASP A 337 -1.24 11.82 13.75
N GLY A 338 -0.87 12.89 14.45
CA GLY A 338 0.54 13.22 14.61
C GLY A 338 1.17 12.35 15.70
N ASP A 339 2.51 12.31 15.77
CA ASP A 339 3.23 11.87 16.98
C ASP A 339 2.82 12.81 18.15
N THR A 340 1.69 12.53 18.81
CA THR A 340 1.21 13.25 19.99
C THR A 340 0.89 12.26 21.09
N ASP A 341 1.91 11.57 21.58
CA ASP A 341 1.84 10.77 22.82
C ASP A 341 2.26 11.57 24.07
N GLU A 342 2.40 12.91 24.01
CA GLU A 342 2.84 13.68 25.19
C GLU A 342 1.81 14.60 25.87
N HIS A 343 0.58 14.82 25.38
CA HIS A 343 -0.28 15.88 25.98
C HIS A 343 -1.77 15.57 26.19
N ARG A 344 -2.18 14.31 26.30
CA ARG A 344 -3.52 13.97 26.84
C ARG A 344 -3.43 13.28 28.21
N GLY A 345 -2.68 13.91 29.12
CA GLY A 345 -2.62 13.54 30.53
C GLY A 345 -2.90 14.76 31.40
N THR A 346 -4.00 14.68 32.16
CA THR A 346 -4.32 15.47 33.37
C THR A 346 -4.42 16.99 33.24
N ASP A 347 -5.65 17.50 33.18
CA ASP A 347 -5.97 18.76 33.87
C ASP A 347 -7.40 18.66 34.44
N GLU A 348 -7.55 17.84 35.49
CA GLU A 348 -8.57 18.04 36.50
C GLU A 348 -7.95 18.74 37.70
N HIS A 349 -8.64 19.75 38.20
CA HIS A 349 -8.49 20.42 39.50
C HIS A 349 -7.33 21.41 39.67
N ARG A 350 -7.65 22.70 39.47
CA ARG A 350 -7.52 23.69 40.55
C ARG A 350 -8.44 24.88 40.33
N GLY A 351 -9.53 24.91 41.10
CA GLY A 351 -10.26 26.14 41.39
C GLY A 351 -9.41 27.08 42.25
N GLY A 352 -9.51 28.38 41.98
CA GLY A 352 -8.83 29.43 42.70
C GLY A 352 -9.30 30.80 42.23
N ASP A 353 -10.18 31.38 43.05
CA ASP A 353 -10.86 32.67 42.99
C ASP A 353 -9.94 33.90 42.76
N GLY A 354 -10.51 34.96 42.18
CA GLY A 354 -10.07 36.34 42.42
C GLY A 354 -9.92 37.26 41.20
N GLY A 355 -10.84 38.22 41.06
CA GLY A 355 -10.48 39.58 40.64
C GLY A 355 -11.18 40.15 39.40
N ARG A 356 -12.07 41.11 39.64
CA ARG A 356 -12.78 41.97 38.67
C ARG A 356 -11.87 43.05 38.06
N ASP A 357 -12.35 43.59 36.93
CA ASP A 357 -12.17 44.93 36.33
C ASP A 357 -11.81 44.75 34.84
N GLY A 358 -12.46 45.33 33.83
CA GLY A 358 -13.30 46.52 33.75
C GLY A 358 -12.78 47.36 32.58
N GLY A 359 -13.54 47.49 31.48
CA GLY A 359 -13.33 48.55 30.47
C GLY A 359 -13.22 48.11 29.00
N ALA A 360 -14.30 48.31 28.25
CA ALA A 360 -14.24 48.64 26.83
C ALA A 360 -13.95 50.15 26.67
N PRO A 361 -13.44 50.62 25.51
CA PRO A 361 -14.37 51.27 24.57
C PRO A 361 -14.06 51.11 23.06
N GLN A 362 -14.96 51.68 22.27
CA GLN A 362 -15.28 51.54 20.84
C GLN A 362 -14.33 52.18 19.80
N LEU A 363 -14.39 51.62 18.57
CA LEU A 363 -14.50 52.18 17.19
C LEU A 363 -13.87 53.56 16.85
N ASN A 364 -13.00 53.63 15.81
CA ASN A 364 -13.37 54.04 14.44
C ASN A 364 -12.18 54.19 13.45
N SER A 365 -12.52 54.06 12.15
CA SER A 365 -11.92 54.65 10.92
C SER A 365 -10.69 54.03 10.21
N THR A 366 -10.95 53.55 8.98
CA THR A 366 -10.09 53.33 7.79
C THR A 366 -9.81 54.64 7.02
N PRO A 367 -9.02 54.69 5.92
CA PRO A 367 -7.94 53.80 5.44
C PRO A 367 -6.67 54.56 4.97
N THR A 368 -5.49 53.92 5.04
CA THR A 368 -4.31 54.33 4.26
C THR A 368 -3.41 53.12 3.96
N ALA A 369 -3.19 52.81 2.68
CA ALA A 369 -2.03 52.03 2.25
C ALA A 369 -0.76 52.86 2.51
N PRO A 370 0.40 52.28 2.88
CA PRO A 370 1.24 51.61 1.87
C PRO A 370 2.20 50.50 2.40
N SER A 371 2.93 49.91 1.45
CA SER A 371 4.28 49.31 1.56
C SER A 371 4.42 47.86 2.01
N ALA A 372 4.97 47.07 1.08
CA ALA A 372 5.57 45.77 1.32
C ALA A 372 6.76 45.87 2.28
N GLN A 373 6.74 45.12 3.38
CA GLN A 373 7.93 44.77 4.14
C GLN A 373 7.82 43.35 4.73
N VAL A 374 8.82 42.55 4.34
CA VAL A 374 9.60 41.62 5.17
C VAL A 374 8.80 40.56 5.93
N ASN A 375 8.79 39.34 5.37
CA ASN A 375 8.47 38.11 6.09
C ASN A 375 9.33 38.00 7.37
N PRO A 376 8.73 38.01 8.58
CA PRO A 376 9.47 37.60 9.76
C PRO A 376 9.69 36.09 9.70
N ALA A 377 10.89 35.68 10.09
CA ALA A 377 11.41 34.32 10.06
C ALA A 377 10.37 33.27 10.50
N VAL A 378 10.23 32.22 9.67
CA VAL A 378 9.56 30.97 10.02
C VAL A 378 10.23 30.41 11.28
N PRO A 379 9.53 30.28 12.42
CA PRO A 379 10.07 29.58 13.57
C PRO A 379 10.23 28.11 13.20
N ASN A 380 11.44 27.58 13.40
CA ASN A 380 11.72 26.15 13.43
C ASN A 380 10.65 25.40 14.23
N ARG A 381 9.85 24.56 13.57
CA ARG A 381 9.03 23.52 14.21
C ARG A 381 9.48 22.15 13.72
N PRO A 382 10.04 21.29 14.59
CA PRO A 382 10.06 19.86 14.37
C PRO A 382 8.98 19.19 15.24
N ALA A 383 7.97 18.55 14.62
CA ALA A 383 7.15 17.42 15.15
C ALA A 383 5.74 17.35 14.52
N HIS A 384 5.59 16.92 13.26
CA HIS A 384 4.28 16.55 12.70
C HIS A 384 4.47 15.46 11.62
N ARG A 385 4.24 14.18 11.93
CA ARG A 385 4.00 13.16 10.90
C ARG A 385 2.50 13.04 10.71
N ARG A 386 1.94 13.82 9.77
CA ARG A 386 0.55 13.68 9.31
C ARG A 386 0.56 13.64 7.79
N ALA A 387 -0.24 12.76 7.22
CA ALA A 387 -0.45 12.67 5.78
C ALA A 387 -1.01 13.96 5.16
N THR A 388 -1.55 14.87 5.99
CA THR A 388 -2.01 16.20 5.61
C THR A 388 -0.93 17.26 5.82
N ASP A 389 -0.92 18.27 4.96
CA ASP A 389 -0.10 19.47 5.13
C ASP A 389 -0.75 20.47 6.12
N GLU A 390 -0.12 21.63 6.32
CA GLU A 390 -0.62 22.69 7.22
C GLU A 390 -2.00 23.26 6.84
N ARG A 391 -2.49 22.95 5.64
CA ARG A 391 -3.80 23.38 5.11
C ARG A 391 -4.85 22.27 5.23
N GLY A 392 -4.48 21.12 5.82
CA GLY A 392 -5.33 19.93 5.92
C GLY A 392 -5.38 19.11 4.63
N LEU A 393 -4.56 19.41 3.62
CA LEU A 393 -4.59 18.70 2.33
C LEU A 393 -3.70 17.47 2.35
N LEU A 394 -4.19 16.35 1.83
CA LEU A 394 -3.38 15.14 1.66
C LEU A 394 -2.15 15.42 0.79
N ALA A 395 -0.96 15.18 1.34
CA ALA A 395 0.30 15.40 0.66
C ALA A 395 0.58 14.33 -0.40
N LEU A 396 1.37 14.69 -1.41
CA LEU A 396 1.88 13.76 -2.42
C LEU A 396 3.07 12.95 -1.85
N GLY A 397 2.76 11.85 -1.14
CA GLY A 397 3.76 10.96 -0.53
C GLY A 397 3.12 10.02 0.49
N TRP A 398 3.87 9.58 1.51
CA TRP A 398 3.41 8.62 2.52
C TRP A 398 2.97 9.33 3.81
N HIS A 399 3.87 9.59 4.75
CA HIS A 399 3.55 10.43 5.93
C HIS A 399 3.57 11.93 5.66
N GLY A 400 3.98 12.32 4.46
CA GLY A 400 4.16 13.70 4.00
C GLY A 400 4.71 13.66 2.58
N PRO A 401 5.13 14.79 2.00
CA PRO A 401 5.72 14.81 0.66
C PRO A 401 6.94 13.88 0.55
N TYR A 402 6.91 12.95 -0.40
CA TYR A 402 8.05 12.05 -0.67
C TYR A 402 8.01 11.64 -2.14
N GLU A 403 8.70 12.40 -2.99
CA GLU A 403 8.70 12.23 -4.44
C GLU A 403 9.11 10.83 -4.94
N PRO A 404 10.07 10.11 -4.32
CA PRO A 404 10.50 8.80 -4.83
C PRO A 404 9.41 7.71 -4.91
N ILE A 405 8.27 7.86 -4.21
CA ILE A 405 7.14 6.91 -4.30
C ILE A 405 6.05 7.36 -5.28
N ILE A 406 6.23 8.51 -5.94
CA ILE A 406 5.20 9.17 -6.75
C ILE A 406 5.33 8.76 -8.21
N GLN A 407 4.25 8.20 -8.75
CA GLN A 407 4.20 7.80 -10.15
C GLN A 407 4.02 9.01 -11.08
N ARG A 408 4.40 8.83 -12.36
CA ARG A 408 4.33 9.91 -13.37
C ARG A 408 2.90 10.40 -13.62
N TYR A 409 1.91 9.54 -13.39
CA TYR A 409 0.49 9.87 -13.50
C TYR A 409 -0.07 10.58 -12.27
N SER A 410 0.69 10.74 -11.19
CA SER A 410 0.18 11.33 -9.95
C SER A 410 0.38 12.85 -9.93
N GLY A 411 -0.71 13.58 -9.74
CA GLY A 411 -0.77 15.03 -9.50
C GLY A 411 -1.22 15.36 -8.08
N PRO A 412 -1.45 16.66 -7.75
CA PRO A 412 -1.73 17.12 -6.40
C PRO A 412 -3.00 16.52 -5.77
N ALA A 413 -4.01 16.21 -6.58
CA ALA A 413 -5.26 15.60 -6.13
C ALA A 413 -5.22 14.07 -6.08
N SER A 414 -4.17 13.44 -6.61
CA SER A 414 -4.13 11.99 -6.66
C SER A 414 -4.22 11.29 -5.29
N PRO A 415 -3.61 11.82 -4.21
CA PRO A 415 -3.76 11.28 -2.85
C PRO A 415 -5.21 11.07 -2.38
N TYR A 416 -6.17 11.84 -2.90
CA TYR A 416 -7.60 11.69 -2.54
C TYR A 416 -8.25 10.41 -3.07
N TRP A 417 -7.54 9.55 -3.81
CA TRP A 417 -8.02 8.16 -4.00
C TRP A 417 -8.20 7.43 -2.66
N ALA A 418 -7.54 7.92 -1.61
CA ALA A 418 -7.73 7.52 -0.22
C ALA A 418 -9.20 7.58 0.24
N SER A 419 -10.06 8.39 -0.38
CA SER A 419 -11.51 8.46 -0.13
C SER A 419 -12.21 7.10 -0.11
N LYS A 420 -11.73 6.10 -0.87
CA LYS A 420 -12.26 4.73 -0.84
C LYS A 420 -12.19 4.09 0.55
N GLY A 421 -11.24 4.52 1.38
CA GLY A 421 -11.11 4.08 2.77
C GLY A 421 -12.30 4.47 3.64
N PHE A 422 -13.13 5.44 3.23
CA PHE A 422 -14.32 5.88 3.97
C PHE A 422 -15.59 5.11 3.61
N LEU A 423 -15.49 4.05 2.81
CA LEU A 423 -16.63 3.20 2.42
C LEU A 423 -17.46 2.73 3.63
N GLY A 424 -16.81 2.51 4.79
CA GLY A 424 -17.48 2.09 6.03
C GLY A 424 -18.60 3.01 6.50
N LEU A 425 -18.56 4.30 6.17
CA LEU A 425 -19.60 5.27 6.54
C LEU A 425 -20.98 4.94 5.92
N LEU A 426 -21.03 4.15 4.84
CA LEU A 426 -22.30 3.71 4.24
C LEU A 426 -23.10 2.77 5.16
N MET A 427 -22.46 2.04 6.07
CA MET A 427 -23.17 1.20 7.04
C MET A 427 -23.87 2.11 8.06
N PRO A 428 -25.04 1.76 8.63
CA PRO A 428 -25.75 2.59 9.61
C PRO A 428 -25.04 2.62 10.97
N ALA A 429 -25.34 3.60 11.83
CA ALA A 429 -24.63 3.84 13.09
C ALA A 429 -24.78 2.70 14.12
N ASP A 430 -25.86 1.91 14.03
CA ASP A 430 -26.13 0.74 14.85
C ASP A 430 -25.52 -0.56 14.31
N HIS A 431 -24.91 -0.53 13.11
CA HIS A 431 -24.25 -1.69 12.52
C HIS A 431 -23.19 -2.27 13.48
N PRO A 432 -23.06 -3.60 13.62
CA PRO A 432 -22.11 -4.23 14.55
C PRO A 432 -20.66 -3.73 14.43
N VAL A 433 -20.25 -3.28 13.25
CA VAL A 433 -18.90 -2.73 13.05
C VAL A 433 -18.65 -1.45 13.86
N TRP A 434 -19.69 -0.69 14.19
CA TRP A 434 -19.61 0.53 15.00
C TRP A 434 -19.93 0.31 16.48
N THR A 435 -20.53 -0.83 16.82
CA THR A 435 -21.06 -1.10 18.17
C THR A 435 -20.38 -2.27 18.89
N ALA A 436 -19.72 -3.19 18.19
CA ALA A 436 -18.90 -4.25 18.79
C ALA A 436 -17.64 -3.67 19.44
N GLU A 437 -17.04 -4.36 20.41
CA GLU A 437 -15.71 -3.99 20.94
C GLU A 437 -14.62 -4.29 19.89
N GLU A 438 -13.58 -3.45 19.79
CA GLU A 438 -12.44 -3.73 18.91
C GLU A 438 -11.69 -4.99 19.38
N GLU A 439 -11.26 -5.78 18.40
CA GLU A 439 -10.48 -7.01 18.61
C GLU A 439 -9.08 -6.85 18.02
N PRO A 440 -8.05 -7.50 18.58
CA PRO A 440 -6.66 -7.36 18.13
C PRO A 440 -6.44 -7.81 16.69
N LEU A 441 -5.49 -7.19 15.99
CA LEU A 441 -5.06 -7.58 14.66
C LEU A 441 -4.25 -8.88 14.69
N PRO A 442 -4.10 -9.60 13.55
CA PRO A 442 -3.27 -10.80 13.48
C PRO A 442 -1.86 -10.60 14.07
N ALA A 443 -1.21 -9.48 13.78
CA ALA A 443 0.13 -9.14 14.27
C ALA A 443 0.20 -8.90 15.80
N GLU A 444 -0.94 -8.74 16.48
CA GLU A 444 -1.04 -8.54 17.94
C GLU A 444 -1.35 -9.85 18.69
N THR A 445 -1.66 -10.95 17.99
CA THR A 445 -2.17 -12.19 18.60
C THR A 445 -1.15 -13.31 18.68
N ALA A 446 -0.41 -13.58 17.61
CA ALA A 446 0.61 -14.62 17.56
C ALA A 446 1.70 -14.31 16.53
N ASP A 447 2.93 -14.79 16.80
CA ASP A 447 3.97 -14.85 15.78
C ASP A 447 3.49 -15.78 14.66
N ALA A 448 3.65 -15.35 13.40
CA ALA A 448 3.16 -16.10 12.26
C ALA A 448 4.09 -15.98 11.07
N VAL A 449 4.19 -17.08 10.31
CA VAL A 449 4.83 -17.12 9.01
C VAL A 449 3.85 -17.78 8.03
N THR A 450 3.36 -17.01 7.06
CA THR A 450 2.28 -17.40 6.15
C THR A 450 2.72 -17.25 4.70
N VAL A 451 2.61 -18.34 3.92
CA VAL A 451 2.81 -18.30 2.48
C VAL A 451 1.54 -17.77 1.81
N LEU A 452 1.72 -16.81 0.92
CA LEU A 452 0.70 -16.36 -0.02
C LEU A 452 1.00 -17.03 -1.36
N GLY A 453 0.27 -18.10 -1.69
CA GLY A 453 0.62 -19.03 -2.78
C GLY A 453 0.61 -18.38 -4.17
N PRO A 454 -0.56 -17.91 -4.67
CA PRO A 454 -0.66 -17.32 -5.99
C PRO A 454 0.29 -16.15 -6.27
N PRO A 455 0.58 -15.22 -5.34
CA PRO A 455 1.58 -14.19 -5.56
C PRO A 455 3.02 -14.64 -5.27
N ALA A 456 3.23 -15.83 -4.69
CA ALA A 456 4.49 -16.35 -4.18
C ALA A 456 5.22 -15.34 -3.28
N MET A 457 4.55 -14.99 -2.18
CA MET A 457 5.09 -14.12 -1.13
C MET A 457 5.07 -14.85 0.21
N LEU A 458 5.94 -14.47 1.14
CA LEU A 458 5.95 -14.96 2.51
C LEU A 458 5.74 -13.78 3.46
N ILE A 459 4.71 -13.84 4.30
CA ILE A 459 4.43 -12.85 5.34
C ILE A 459 4.93 -13.39 6.67
N GLN A 460 5.65 -12.55 7.41
CA GLN A 460 6.21 -12.85 8.72
C GLN A 460 5.81 -11.75 9.70
N SER A 461 5.12 -12.10 10.78
CA SER A 461 4.73 -11.18 11.85
C SER A 461 5.29 -11.61 13.20
N THR A 462 5.62 -10.63 14.03
CA THR A 462 6.15 -10.81 15.38
C THR A 462 5.32 -10.01 16.37
N THR A 463 4.73 -10.68 17.36
CA THR A 463 3.86 -10.07 18.37
C THR A 463 4.60 -9.17 19.34
N ALA A 464 5.86 -9.51 19.65
CA ALA A 464 6.68 -8.76 20.60
C ALA A 464 6.87 -7.28 20.20
N ASP A 465 6.87 -6.99 18.90
CA ASP A 465 7.03 -5.64 18.34
C ASP A 465 5.93 -5.23 17.34
N GLY A 466 4.99 -6.12 17.03
CA GLY A 466 3.88 -5.87 16.11
C GLY A 466 4.30 -5.64 14.66
N LEU A 467 5.55 -5.97 14.29
CA LEU A 467 6.09 -5.75 12.95
C LEU A 467 5.67 -6.85 11.98
N VAL A 468 5.39 -6.45 10.74
CA VAL A 468 5.13 -7.35 9.62
C VAL A 468 6.20 -7.17 8.56
N ARG A 469 6.72 -8.28 8.05
CA ARG A 469 7.70 -8.38 6.96
C ARG A 469 7.09 -9.20 5.82
N LEU A 470 7.33 -8.78 4.59
CA LEU A 470 6.92 -9.45 3.36
C LEU A 470 8.17 -9.79 2.55
N HIS A 471 8.33 -11.06 2.21
CA HIS A 471 9.40 -11.54 1.34
C HIS A 471 8.84 -11.82 -0.05
N ASN A 472 9.35 -11.10 -1.06
CA ASN A 472 8.79 -11.12 -2.41
C ASN A 472 9.56 -12.10 -3.30
N HIS A 473 8.86 -13.11 -3.82
CA HIS A 473 9.41 -14.14 -4.72
C HIS A 473 8.57 -14.36 -5.98
N GLY A 474 7.58 -13.51 -6.25
CA GLY A 474 6.71 -13.73 -7.42
C GLY A 474 5.98 -12.52 -7.94
N SER A 475 6.09 -11.38 -7.26
CA SER A 475 5.53 -10.15 -7.76
C SER A 475 6.58 -9.30 -8.46
N ASN A 476 6.17 -8.71 -9.58
CA ASN A 476 7.03 -8.00 -10.50
C ASN A 476 6.37 -6.70 -10.97
N HIS A 477 7.16 -5.80 -11.58
CA HIS A 477 6.63 -4.66 -12.33
C HIS A 477 6.86 -4.83 -13.84
N VAL A 478 6.20 -3.99 -14.63
CA VAL A 478 6.34 -3.95 -16.09
C VAL A 478 7.47 -2.99 -16.46
N GLY A 479 8.50 -3.48 -17.13
CA GLY A 479 9.62 -2.66 -17.62
C GLY A 479 10.99 -3.31 -17.41
N GLU A 480 12.02 -2.69 -17.98
CA GLU A 480 13.41 -3.13 -17.85
C GLU A 480 14.08 -2.65 -16.55
N ASP A 481 13.51 -1.62 -15.91
CA ASP A 481 14.01 -1.05 -14.66
C ASP A 481 13.38 -1.71 -13.43
N ASP A 482 14.22 -2.02 -12.44
CA ASP A 482 13.79 -2.50 -11.11
C ASP A 482 13.00 -1.40 -10.36
N ASP A 483 11.69 -1.40 -10.48
CA ASP A 483 10.82 -0.55 -9.65
C ASP A 483 10.93 -0.99 -8.17
N PRO A 484 11.42 -0.15 -7.24
CA PRO A 484 11.60 -0.53 -5.83
C PRO A 484 10.28 -0.89 -5.13
N GLY A 485 9.12 -0.52 -5.67
CA GLY A 485 7.81 -0.98 -5.22
C GLY A 485 7.59 -2.48 -5.42
N TYR A 486 8.30 -3.12 -6.35
CA TYR A 486 8.14 -4.55 -6.67
C TYR A 486 9.45 -5.35 -6.73
N SER A 487 10.61 -4.72 -6.89
CA SER A 487 11.88 -5.43 -7.14
C SER A 487 12.62 -5.84 -5.87
N ARG A 488 12.32 -5.25 -4.70
CA ARG A 488 13.04 -5.56 -3.46
C ARG A 488 12.77 -6.98 -3.00
N TYR A 489 13.77 -7.58 -2.38
CA TYR A 489 13.69 -8.92 -1.82
C TYR A 489 12.70 -8.98 -0.64
N ALA A 490 12.65 -7.91 0.16
CA ALA A 490 11.76 -7.82 1.30
C ALA A 490 11.28 -6.39 1.62
N TYR A 491 10.07 -6.31 2.20
CA TYR A 491 9.36 -5.10 2.61
C TYR A 491 8.91 -5.25 4.07
N SER A 492 8.74 -4.14 4.79
CA SER A 492 8.15 -4.19 6.13
C SER A 492 7.26 -2.98 6.37
N THR A 493 6.35 -3.09 7.35
CA THR A 493 5.46 -1.99 7.74
C THR A 493 6.19 -0.77 8.30
N ARG A 494 7.50 -0.88 8.61
CA ARG A 494 8.28 0.21 9.20
C ARG A 494 9.62 0.54 8.52
N THR A 495 9.92 -0.09 7.39
CA THR A 495 11.11 0.24 6.58
C THR A 495 10.70 0.51 5.14
N GLY A 496 11.27 1.55 4.54
CA GLY A 496 10.94 1.97 3.18
C GLY A 496 12.12 1.79 2.25
N PHE A 497 11.83 1.72 0.95
CA PHE A 497 12.89 1.68 -0.04
C PHE A 497 13.71 2.96 -0.05
N THR A 498 14.99 2.79 -0.35
CA THR A 498 15.97 3.86 -0.32
C THR A 498 16.02 4.65 -1.62
N SER A 499 16.23 5.96 -1.50
CA SER A 499 16.39 6.84 -2.65
C SER A 499 17.53 7.82 -2.40
N THR A 500 18.32 8.09 -3.45
CA THR A 500 19.16 9.28 -3.51
C THR A 500 18.23 10.50 -3.57
N GLY A 501 17.84 11.05 -2.42
CA GLY A 501 16.98 12.23 -2.39
C GLY A 501 17.49 13.33 -3.33
N PHE A 502 16.59 13.96 -4.07
CA PHE A 502 16.88 15.24 -4.71
C PHE A 502 17.11 16.28 -3.62
N THR A 503 18.30 16.87 -3.53
CA THR A 503 18.52 18.04 -2.69
C THR A 503 17.74 19.22 -3.29
N SER A 504 16.94 19.90 -2.47
CA SER A 504 16.13 21.08 -2.82
C SER A 504 16.88 22.23 -3.52
N ALA A 505 18.22 22.22 -3.53
CA ALA A 505 19.06 23.15 -4.27
C ALA A 505 18.95 23.04 -5.81
N GLY A 506 18.42 21.95 -6.35
CA GLY A 506 18.25 21.76 -7.80
C GLY A 506 17.07 22.54 -8.42
N PHE A 507 16.14 23.05 -7.61
CA PHE A 507 14.94 23.72 -8.11
C PHE A 507 15.23 25.14 -8.63
N THR A 508 16.23 25.84 -8.09
CA THR A 508 16.51 27.24 -8.44
C THR A 508 17.24 27.42 -9.77
N SER A 509 17.84 26.38 -10.36
CA SER A 509 18.61 26.51 -11.60
C SER A 509 17.87 26.09 -12.87
N ALA A 510 16.77 25.34 -12.77
CA ALA A 510 16.03 24.84 -13.94
C ALA A 510 14.90 25.77 -14.41
N VAL A 511 14.60 26.83 -13.66
CA VAL A 511 13.50 27.77 -13.96
C VAL A 511 13.94 28.97 -14.82
N SER A 512 15.24 29.14 -15.10
CA SER A 512 15.74 30.34 -15.79
C SER A 512 16.05 30.20 -17.29
N THR A 513 15.86 29.03 -17.92
CA THR A 513 16.16 28.89 -19.36
C THR A 513 15.18 27.99 -20.10
N GLY A 514 14.33 28.61 -20.92
CA GLY A 514 13.93 28.04 -22.21
C GLY A 514 12.44 27.85 -22.48
N ILE A 515 11.71 28.95 -22.65
CA ILE A 515 10.51 28.97 -23.52
C ILE A 515 11.02 28.94 -24.97
N THR A 516 10.74 27.86 -25.73
CA THR A 516 10.50 27.95 -27.18
C THR A 516 9.75 26.74 -27.74
N THR A 517 8.95 27.00 -28.76
CA THR A 517 7.94 26.18 -29.43
C THR A 517 8.48 25.21 -30.51
N SER A 518 7.82 24.05 -30.60
CA SER A 518 7.55 23.21 -31.79
C SER A 518 8.64 22.33 -32.46
N SER A 519 8.17 21.13 -32.82
CA SER A 519 8.54 20.23 -33.93
C SER A 519 9.47 19.03 -33.67
N ARG A 520 9.23 18.02 -34.51
CA ARG A 520 9.61 16.60 -34.52
C ARG A 520 11.13 16.33 -34.58
N ALA A 521 11.47 15.12 -34.10
CA ALA A 521 12.62 14.26 -34.41
C ALA A 521 13.84 14.29 -33.46
N GLY A 522 14.21 13.09 -32.99
CA GLY A 522 15.55 12.68 -32.56
C GLY A 522 16.13 13.38 -31.33
N SER A 523 15.84 12.89 -30.13
CA SER A 523 16.54 13.33 -28.91
C SER A 523 17.72 12.39 -28.64
N THR A 524 18.92 12.85 -28.97
CA THR A 524 20.17 12.40 -28.34
C THR A 524 20.30 13.08 -26.98
N SER A 525 20.58 12.28 -25.95
CA SER A 525 20.76 12.72 -24.58
C SER A 525 22.09 13.48 -24.42
N SER A 526 22.02 14.77 -24.14
CA SER A 526 23.18 15.56 -23.69
C SER A 526 23.01 15.87 -22.20
N GLY A 527 23.59 15.01 -21.35
CA GLY A 527 23.57 15.15 -19.90
C GLY A 527 24.61 16.15 -19.39
N ILE A 528 24.21 16.97 -18.41
CA ILE A 528 25.13 17.68 -17.51
C ILE A 528 25.53 16.69 -16.40
N PRO A 529 26.81 16.55 -16.04
CA PRO A 529 27.23 15.61 -15.03
C PRO A 529 26.90 16.16 -13.64
N VAL A 530 25.83 15.65 -13.03
CA VAL A 530 25.66 15.66 -11.58
C VAL A 530 26.29 14.36 -11.08
N THR A 531 27.31 14.43 -10.24
CA THR A 531 27.83 13.26 -9.51
C THR A 531 26.76 12.82 -8.50
N ALA A 532 25.76 12.08 -8.98
CA ALA A 532 24.84 11.34 -8.13
C ALA A 532 25.64 10.22 -7.47
N GLN A 533 25.87 10.33 -6.17
CA GLN A 533 26.37 9.21 -5.38
C GLN A 533 25.30 8.12 -5.44
N ALA A 534 25.56 7.01 -6.13
CA ALA A 534 24.59 5.93 -6.30
C ALA A 534 24.09 5.46 -4.92
N SER A 535 22.79 5.55 -4.64
CA SER A 535 22.23 5.03 -3.39
C SER A 535 22.37 3.52 -3.39
N SER A 536 22.90 2.97 -2.32
CA SER A 536 22.88 1.52 -2.11
C SER A 536 21.44 1.05 -2.02
N ARG A 537 21.05 0.11 -2.89
CA ARG A 537 19.71 -0.52 -2.87
C ARG A 537 19.57 -1.36 -1.62
N ASP A 538 18.46 -1.24 -0.90
CA ASP A 538 18.16 -2.05 0.28
C ASP A 538 17.43 -3.35 -0.09
N ASN A 539 17.57 -4.38 0.75
CA ASN A 539 17.01 -5.71 0.52
C ASN A 539 17.26 -6.23 -0.90
N HIS A 540 18.52 -6.20 -1.33
CA HIS A 540 18.93 -6.53 -2.69
C HIS A 540 20.07 -7.55 -2.69
N PHE A 541 20.01 -8.54 -3.57
CA PHE A 541 21.13 -9.44 -3.86
C PHE A 541 21.51 -9.27 -5.33
N ALA A 542 22.78 -8.96 -5.60
CA ALA A 542 23.24 -8.65 -6.95
C ALA A 542 24.68 -9.11 -7.18
N LEU A 543 25.00 -9.32 -8.46
CA LEU A 543 26.38 -9.27 -8.92
C LEU A 543 26.85 -7.81 -8.89
N VAL A 544 28.15 -7.59 -8.64
CA VAL A 544 28.76 -6.27 -8.72
C VAL A 544 29.69 -6.23 -9.93
N ILE A 545 29.26 -5.51 -10.97
CA ILE A 545 29.97 -5.37 -12.24
C ILE A 545 30.41 -3.92 -12.38
N ASP A 546 31.71 -3.68 -12.60
CA ASP A 546 32.30 -2.34 -12.71
C ASP A 546 31.97 -1.41 -11.52
N GLY A 547 31.80 -1.99 -10.33
CA GLY A 547 31.46 -1.28 -9.10
C GLY A 547 29.95 -1.04 -8.87
N GLU A 548 29.11 -1.36 -9.85
CA GLU A 548 27.66 -1.18 -9.81
C GLU A 548 26.93 -2.50 -9.54
N SER A 549 25.83 -2.44 -8.79
CA SER A 549 24.99 -3.62 -8.53
C SER A 549 24.07 -3.88 -9.72
N THR A 550 24.02 -5.11 -10.21
CA THR A 550 23.04 -5.50 -11.24
C THR A 550 21.61 -5.30 -10.74
N PRO A 551 20.64 -5.11 -11.64
CA PRO A 551 19.23 -5.31 -11.33
C PRO A 551 18.99 -6.71 -10.78
N ARG A 552 17.90 -6.88 -10.02
CA ARG A 552 17.36 -8.17 -9.61
C ARG A 552 16.62 -8.79 -10.79
N GLY A 553 15.85 -7.97 -11.52
CA GLY A 553 14.95 -8.42 -12.58
C GLY A 553 13.70 -9.13 -12.03
N PRO A 554 12.78 -9.56 -12.93
CA PRO A 554 11.56 -10.24 -12.53
C PRO A 554 11.84 -11.58 -11.83
N ALA A 555 11.20 -11.78 -10.68
CA ALA A 555 11.20 -13.04 -9.96
C ALA A 555 10.15 -14.00 -10.55
N THR A 556 10.61 -15.16 -11.00
CA THR A 556 9.74 -16.29 -11.37
C THR A 556 9.65 -17.25 -10.18
N PRO A 557 8.44 -17.49 -9.63
CA PRO A 557 8.26 -18.46 -8.55
C PRO A 557 8.74 -19.85 -8.94
N LEU A 558 9.41 -20.56 -8.02
CA LEU A 558 9.84 -21.94 -8.23
C LEU A 558 9.08 -22.91 -7.33
N ALA A 559 9.08 -22.64 -6.02
CA ALA A 559 8.47 -23.50 -5.03
C ALA A 559 8.18 -22.72 -3.74
N SER A 560 7.30 -23.27 -2.92
CA SER A 560 7.04 -22.77 -1.57
C SER A 560 6.59 -23.93 -0.67
N GLY A 561 6.67 -23.72 0.63
CA GLY A 561 6.18 -24.65 1.64
C GLY A 561 6.02 -23.96 2.98
N PRO A 562 5.61 -24.68 4.04
CA PRO A 562 5.42 -24.07 5.35
C PRO A 562 6.68 -23.31 5.80
N GLY A 563 6.55 -22.00 6.00
CA GLY A 563 7.64 -21.13 6.46
C GLY A 563 8.69 -20.73 5.40
N TRP A 564 8.54 -21.11 4.13
CA TRP A 564 9.54 -20.78 3.10
C TRP A 564 8.97 -20.58 1.69
N VAL A 565 9.70 -19.81 0.88
CA VAL A 565 9.40 -19.55 -0.53
C VAL A 565 10.69 -19.40 -1.34
N ALA A 566 10.66 -19.78 -2.62
CA ALA A 566 11.79 -19.67 -3.53
C ALA A 566 11.39 -19.19 -4.94
N SER A 567 12.33 -18.52 -5.60
CA SER A 567 12.20 -17.97 -6.95
C SER A 567 13.52 -18.00 -7.69
N VAL A 568 13.47 -17.87 -9.01
CA VAL A 568 14.64 -17.59 -9.86
C VAL A 568 14.55 -16.19 -10.45
N THR A 569 15.70 -15.54 -10.59
CA THR A 569 15.87 -14.33 -11.38
C THR A 569 17.03 -14.47 -12.35
N THR A 570 17.02 -13.67 -13.41
CA THR A 570 18.05 -13.63 -14.46
C THR A 570 18.58 -12.20 -14.57
N PRO A 571 19.51 -11.79 -13.68
CA PRO A 571 19.98 -10.40 -13.63
C PRO A 571 20.88 -10.01 -14.81
N LEU A 572 21.49 -11.00 -15.46
CA LEU A 572 22.31 -10.86 -16.67
C LEU A 572 22.04 -12.03 -17.61
N PRO A 573 22.24 -11.87 -18.94
CA PRO A 573 22.17 -12.98 -19.87
C PRO A 573 23.08 -14.15 -19.45
N GLY A 574 22.53 -15.36 -19.38
CA GLY A 574 23.26 -16.58 -19.00
C GLY A 574 23.52 -16.75 -17.50
N VAL A 575 23.19 -15.77 -16.66
CA VAL A 575 23.31 -15.88 -15.20
C VAL A 575 21.93 -16.11 -14.58
N ARG A 576 21.82 -17.11 -13.72
CA ARG A 576 20.61 -17.39 -12.95
C ARG A 576 20.90 -17.31 -11.46
N ILE A 577 19.98 -16.71 -10.70
CA ILE A 577 20.05 -16.66 -9.24
C ILE A 577 18.80 -17.33 -8.68
N VAL A 578 18.96 -18.53 -8.12
CA VAL A 578 17.90 -19.18 -7.33
C VAL A 578 17.97 -18.62 -5.92
N SER A 579 16.92 -17.94 -5.49
CA SER A 579 16.83 -17.34 -4.17
C SER A 579 15.71 -17.97 -3.36
N ALA A 580 15.95 -18.20 -2.07
CA ALA A 580 14.97 -18.73 -1.14
C ALA A 580 15.02 -18.02 0.21
N THR A 581 13.85 -17.89 0.84
CA THR A 581 13.70 -17.36 2.19
C THR A 581 13.04 -18.39 3.09
N VAL A 582 13.60 -18.62 4.27
CA VAL A 582 12.97 -19.37 5.37
C VAL A 582 12.84 -18.45 6.57
N ALA A 583 11.64 -18.29 7.12
CA ALA A 583 11.40 -17.41 8.26
C ALA A 583 10.94 -18.20 9.49
N HIS A 584 11.39 -17.75 10.68
CA HIS A 584 11.00 -18.32 11.97
C HIS A 584 11.12 -17.25 13.06
N GLY A 585 10.03 -16.95 13.78
CA GLY A 585 9.98 -15.82 14.72
C GLY A 585 10.41 -14.52 14.02
N ARG A 586 11.43 -13.83 14.55
CA ARG A 586 12.04 -12.62 13.94
C ARG A 586 13.25 -12.88 13.03
N ALA A 587 13.63 -14.14 12.85
CA ALA A 587 14.78 -14.55 12.05
C ALA A 587 14.36 -14.87 10.62
N GLU A 588 15.21 -14.54 9.65
CA GLU A 588 15.01 -14.90 8.25
C GLU A 588 16.34 -15.38 7.65
N LEU A 589 16.36 -16.64 7.21
CA LEU A 589 17.46 -17.21 6.43
C LEU A 589 17.24 -16.81 4.97
N ARG A 590 18.25 -16.20 4.35
CA ARG A 590 18.26 -15.85 2.93
C ARG A 590 19.35 -16.64 2.22
N ALA A 591 18.98 -17.41 1.21
CA ALA A 591 19.90 -18.24 0.43
C ALA A 591 19.83 -17.83 -1.05
N HIS A 592 21.00 -17.69 -1.68
CA HIS A 592 21.14 -17.30 -3.07
C HIS A 592 22.17 -18.21 -3.75
N LEU A 593 21.73 -19.03 -4.70
CA LEU A 593 22.59 -19.86 -5.54
C LEU A 593 22.78 -19.16 -6.88
N VAL A 594 24.00 -18.70 -7.13
CA VAL A 594 24.40 -18.05 -8.38
C VAL A 594 24.97 -19.09 -9.33
N SER A 595 24.37 -19.21 -10.51
CA SER A 595 24.78 -20.13 -11.58
C SER A 595 25.11 -19.35 -12.85
N GLY A 596 26.19 -19.74 -13.54
CA GLY A 596 26.57 -19.18 -14.85
C GLY A 596 27.41 -17.90 -14.81
N ALA A 597 27.68 -17.34 -13.63
CA ALA A 597 28.66 -16.27 -13.46
C ALA A 597 30.09 -16.85 -13.44
N ALA A 598 31.06 -16.13 -13.99
CA ALA A 598 32.46 -16.55 -13.94
C ALA A 598 32.97 -16.61 -12.49
N PRO A 599 33.79 -17.61 -12.09
CA PRO A 599 34.47 -17.59 -10.80
C PRO A 599 35.28 -16.29 -10.64
N GLY A 600 35.26 -15.69 -9.46
CA GLY A 600 35.85 -14.38 -9.20
C GLY A 600 34.88 -13.21 -9.35
N THR A 601 33.62 -13.45 -9.76
CA THR A 601 32.61 -12.40 -9.89
C THR A 601 32.17 -11.93 -8.50
N PRO A 602 32.32 -10.64 -8.16
CA PRO A 602 31.87 -10.13 -6.86
C PRO A 602 30.35 -10.10 -6.75
N VAL A 603 29.84 -10.36 -5.56
CA VAL A 603 28.42 -10.26 -5.22
C VAL A 603 28.21 -9.39 -3.99
N ARG A 604 27.01 -8.81 -3.86
CA ARG A 604 26.60 -8.05 -2.69
C ARG A 604 25.18 -8.41 -2.28
N GLN A 605 24.98 -8.63 -0.99
CA GLN A 605 23.66 -8.67 -0.36
C GLN A 605 23.49 -7.47 0.57
N THR A 606 22.36 -6.78 0.50
CA THR A 606 21.97 -5.73 1.43
C THR A 606 20.76 -6.12 2.27
N GLY A 607 20.70 -5.60 3.50
CA GLY A 607 19.63 -5.85 4.46
C GLY A 607 18.58 -4.74 4.48
N TRP A 608 17.91 -4.61 5.62
CA TRP A 608 16.89 -3.60 5.88
C TRP A 608 17.48 -2.19 5.98
N ALA A 609 16.83 -1.22 5.34
CA ALA A 609 17.14 0.20 5.51
C ALA A 609 16.47 0.76 6.77
N ILE A 610 17.28 1.21 7.74
CA ILE A 610 16.80 1.86 8.95
C ILE A 610 16.92 3.37 8.79
N ALA A 611 15.78 4.07 8.88
CA ALA A 611 15.73 5.52 8.83
C ALA A 611 16.49 6.15 10.01
N THR A 612 17.19 7.24 9.75
CA THR A 612 17.96 8.01 10.74
C THR A 612 17.57 9.48 10.68
N THR A 613 17.65 10.17 11.82
CA THR A 613 17.30 11.59 11.96
C THR A 613 18.46 12.53 11.60
N ALA A 614 19.69 12.02 11.53
CA ALA A 614 20.86 12.80 11.18
C ALA A 614 21.00 12.88 9.65
N ARG A 615 20.95 14.10 9.08
CA ARG A 615 21.62 14.33 7.80
C ARG A 615 23.10 14.09 8.03
N THR A 616 23.70 13.13 7.33
CA THR A 616 25.16 13.00 7.32
C THR A 616 25.76 14.28 6.75
N GLY A 617 26.24 15.16 7.63
CA GLY A 617 27.19 16.18 7.25
C GLY A 617 28.47 15.47 6.79
N ALA A 618 29.07 15.93 5.71
CA ALA A 618 30.39 15.47 5.30
C ALA A 618 31.37 15.68 6.48
N VAL A 619 31.84 14.59 7.09
CA VAL A 619 32.91 14.64 8.09
C VAL A 619 34.22 14.31 7.37
N PRO A 620 35.27 15.13 7.51
CA PRO A 620 36.53 14.93 6.80
C PRO A 620 37.27 13.70 7.32
N THR A 621 37.78 12.91 6.38
CA THR A 621 38.62 11.73 6.59
C THR A 621 39.80 12.07 7.50
N THR A 622 39.83 11.53 8.71
CA THR A 622 41.05 11.53 9.53
C THR A 622 41.66 10.13 9.43
N ALA A 623 42.83 10.06 8.79
CA ALA A 623 43.59 8.84 8.59
C ALA A 623 44.10 8.28 9.92
N ILE A 624 43.90 6.98 10.15
CA ILE A 624 44.55 6.24 11.23
C ILE A 624 45.68 5.40 10.61
N THR A 625 46.89 5.64 11.09
CA THR A 625 48.16 5.01 10.71
C THR A 625 48.22 3.54 11.15
N PRO A 626 48.85 2.62 10.38
CA PRO A 626 48.92 1.21 10.74
C PRO A 626 49.95 0.95 11.85
N ALA A 627 49.59 0.10 12.81
CA ALA A 627 50.51 -0.44 13.81
C ALA A 627 51.07 -1.80 13.38
N THR A 628 52.34 -1.98 13.73
CA THR A 628 53.31 -2.99 13.30
C THR A 628 53.07 -4.39 13.86
N THR A 629 53.44 -5.41 13.07
CA THR A 629 53.51 -6.86 13.37
C THR A 629 54.40 -7.20 14.57
N PRO A 630 54.24 -8.41 15.16
CA PRO A 630 55.37 -9.35 15.08
C PRO A 630 55.00 -10.80 14.74
N ALA A 631 55.97 -11.46 14.13
CA ALA A 631 55.96 -12.82 13.57
C ALA A 631 56.15 -13.94 14.60
N THR A 632 55.78 -15.18 14.22
CA THR A 632 56.44 -16.48 14.55
C THR A 632 55.73 -17.59 13.76
N THR A 633 56.38 -18.24 12.78
CA THR A 633 56.95 -19.63 12.82
C THR A 633 56.00 -20.67 13.41
N GLY A 634 55.67 -21.82 12.81
CA GLY A 634 56.14 -22.58 11.65
C GLY A 634 55.83 -24.06 11.95
N ALA A 635 55.35 -24.85 10.98
CA ALA A 635 55.58 -26.31 10.87
C ALA A 635 54.67 -26.91 9.79
N GLU A 636 55.32 -27.63 8.87
CA GLU A 636 54.77 -28.46 7.81
C GLU A 636 54.09 -29.72 8.37
N THR A 637 53.11 -30.26 7.64
CA THR A 637 53.11 -31.69 7.30
C THR A 637 52.18 -32.00 6.12
N THR A 638 52.74 -32.80 5.22
CA THR A 638 52.24 -33.30 3.95
C THR A 638 51.23 -34.44 4.11
N GLY A 639 50.29 -34.55 3.16
CA GLY A 639 49.41 -35.72 3.02
C GLY A 639 48.51 -35.64 1.79
N THR A 640 49.05 -35.99 0.62
CA THR A 640 48.31 -36.31 -0.61
C THR A 640 47.59 -37.66 -0.46
N GLU A 641 46.33 -37.75 -0.87
CA GLU A 641 45.79 -38.94 -1.51
C GLU A 641 44.52 -38.64 -2.32
N THR A 642 44.31 -39.46 -3.34
CA THR A 642 43.55 -39.17 -4.57
C THR A 642 42.47 -40.21 -4.76
N THR A 643 41.45 -39.85 -5.56
CA THR A 643 40.54 -40.71 -6.36
C THR A 643 39.36 -41.40 -5.70
N GLY A 644 38.23 -41.39 -6.42
CA GLY A 644 37.21 -42.45 -6.36
C GLY A 644 35.77 -41.93 -6.42
N ALA A 645 35.27 -41.67 -7.62
CA ALA A 645 33.85 -41.48 -7.89
C ALA A 645 33.11 -42.83 -7.94
N GLU A 646 31.85 -42.88 -7.51
CA GLU A 646 30.79 -43.61 -8.24
C GLU A 646 29.38 -43.25 -7.76
N THR A 647 28.50 -43.14 -8.75
CA THR A 647 27.15 -42.58 -8.72
C THR A 647 26.13 -43.70 -8.55
N THR A 648 25.13 -43.52 -7.68
CA THR A 648 23.85 -44.24 -7.80
C THR A 648 22.69 -43.27 -7.64
N THR A 649 21.88 -43.21 -8.69
CA THR A 649 20.67 -42.42 -8.86
C THR A 649 19.52 -43.06 -8.08
N ALA A 650 18.90 -42.30 -7.17
CA ALA A 650 17.59 -42.61 -6.63
C ALA A 650 16.82 -41.31 -6.31
N THR A 651 15.65 -41.22 -6.92
CA THR A 651 14.59 -40.20 -6.75
C THR A 651 14.24 -39.98 -5.28
N PRO A 652 14.15 -38.75 -4.74
CA PRO A 652 13.69 -38.56 -3.37
C PRO A 652 12.20 -38.16 -3.31
N ASP A 653 11.43 -39.09 -2.75
CA ASP A 653 10.30 -38.84 -1.85
C ASP A 653 10.75 -37.94 -0.68
N VAL A 654 9.90 -37.01 -0.23
CA VAL A 654 10.08 -36.32 1.06
C VAL A 654 9.00 -36.79 2.03
N SER A 655 9.44 -37.60 3.00
CA SER A 655 8.65 -38.03 4.15
C SER A 655 8.67 -36.93 5.22
N THR A 656 7.49 -36.44 5.58
CA THR A 656 7.25 -35.65 6.79
C THR A 656 6.93 -36.60 7.93
N THR A 657 7.85 -36.79 8.88
CA THR A 657 7.51 -37.51 10.12
C THR A 657 6.84 -36.51 11.07
N GLN A 658 5.52 -36.39 10.94
CA GLN A 658 4.68 -35.66 11.88
C GLN A 658 4.32 -36.64 13.01
N THR A 659 4.85 -36.43 14.21
CA THR A 659 4.34 -37.12 15.39
C THR A 659 2.93 -36.57 15.66
N ALA A 660 1.93 -37.46 15.75
CA ALA A 660 0.53 -37.09 15.94
C ALA A 660 0.33 -36.25 17.23
N PRO A 661 -0.57 -35.25 17.22
CA PRO A 661 -0.82 -34.44 18.40
C PRO A 661 -1.56 -35.27 19.46
N ALA A 662 -1.05 -35.22 20.70
CA ALA A 662 -1.81 -35.64 21.87
C ALA A 662 -3.09 -34.78 21.99
N PRO A 663 -4.20 -35.32 22.53
CA PRO A 663 -5.44 -34.56 22.69
C PRO A 663 -5.19 -33.31 23.53
N GLN A 664 -5.47 -32.15 22.93
CA GLN A 664 -5.36 -30.84 23.58
C GLN A 664 -6.29 -30.80 24.80
N THR A 665 -5.72 -30.82 26.00
CA THR A 665 -6.39 -30.31 27.18
C THR A 665 -6.65 -28.81 26.97
N ALA A 666 -7.90 -28.39 27.14
CA ALA A 666 -8.32 -27.00 27.05
C ALA A 666 -7.33 -26.09 27.81
N PRO A 667 -6.81 -25.02 27.19
CA PRO A 667 -5.93 -24.10 27.90
C PRO A 667 -6.72 -23.44 29.04
N ALA A 668 -6.13 -23.46 30.24
CA ALA A 668 -6.60 -22.64 31.34
C ALA A 668 -6.66 -21.19 30.87
N ALA A 669 -7.75 -20.50 31.20
CA ALA A 669 -7.99 -19.11 30.84
C ALA A 669 -6.76 -18.25 31.19
N LEU A 670 -5.97 -17.91 30.17
CA LEU A 670 -4.98 -16.86 30.27
C LEU A 670 -5.77 -15.57 30.49
N THR A 671 -5.53 -14.93 31.63
CA THR A 671 -5.96 -13.55 31.87
C THR A 671 -5.65 -12.71 30.63
N PRO A 672 -6.59 -11.89 30.13
CA PRO A 672 -6.34 -11.02 29.00
C PRO A 672 -5.07 -10.21 29.28
N ALA A 673 -4.09 -10.31 28.39
CA ALA A 673 -3.00 -9.34 28.38
C ALA A 673 -3.64 -7.94 28.28
N GLU A 674 -3.18 -6.98 29.10
CA GLU A 674 -3.66 -5.61 28.96
C GLU A 674 -3.52 -5.16 27.50
N PRO A 675 -4.52 -4.43 26.95
CA PRO A 675 -4.41 -3.90 25.59
C PRO A 675 -3.10 -3.11 25.51
N VAL A 676 -2.24 -3.52 24.57
CA VAL A 676 -0.97 -2.84 24.32
C VAL A 676 -1.31 -1.46 23.76
N THR A 677 -1.54 -0.50 24.64
CA THR A 677 -1.60 0.92 24.33
C THR A 677 -0.33 1.26 23.56
N SER A 678 -0.49 1.90 22.40
CA SER A 678 0.57 2.28 21.45
C SER A 678 1.93 2.50 22.12
N ARG A 679 2.79 1.48 22.08
CA ARG A 679 4.18 1.63 22.51
C ARG A 679 4.81 2.63 21.55
N PRO A 680 5.52 3.69 22.01
CA PRO A 680 6.22 4.60 21.11
C PRO A 680 7.14 3.77 20.21
N PRO A 681 7.35 4.16 18.93
CA PRO A 681 8.14 3.39 17.99
C PRO A 681 9.52 3.11 18.60
N GLY A 682 9.74 1.88 19.04
CA GLY A 682 11.03 1.42 19.50
C GLY A 682 12.06 1.64 18.40
N HIS A 683 13.30 1.95 18.77
CA HIS A 683 14.39 2.03 17.80
C HIS A 683 14.49 0.70 17.02
N LEU A 684 14.19 0.72 15.72
CA LEU A 684 14.33 -0.44 14.87
C LEU A 684 15.79 -0.88 14.81
N THR A 685 16.02 -2.17 15.01
CA THR A 685 17.32 -2.80 14.84
C THR A 685 17.26 -3.74 13.64
N ALA A 686 18.11 -3.47 12.65
CA ALA A 686 18.38 -4.38 11.54
C ALA A 686 19.70 -5.12 11.78
N GLN A 687 19.72 -6.42 11.53
CA GLN A 687 20.89 -7.27 11.60
C GLN A 687 21.02 -8.08 10.31
N LEU A 688 22.25 -8.29 9.86
CA LEU A 688 22.58 -9.12 8.70
C LEU A 688 23.91 -9.83 8.98
N HIS A 689 23.84 -11.15 9.14
CA HIS A 689 24.95 -12.01 9.52
C HIS A 689 25.35 -12.94 8.37
N PRO A 690 26.64 -12.97 7.96
CA PRO A 690 27.11 -13.91 6.95
C PRO A 690 27.18 -15.33 7.53
N VAL A 691 26.69 -16.32 6.78
CA VAL A 691 26.76 -17.74 7.17
C VAL A 691 27.65 -18.54 6.22
N HIS A 692 27.45 -18.40 4.90
CA HIS A 692 28.19 -19.14 3.88
C HIS A 692 28.42 -18.28 2.63
N GLY A 693 29.56 -18.44 1.97
CA GLY A 693 29.90 -17.77 0.70
C GLY A 693 30.35 -16.30 0.79
N TYR A 694 30.07 -15.61 1.89
CA TYR A 694 30.48 -14.20 2.07
C TYR A 694 31.91 -14.06 2.58
N THR A 695 32.56 -12.97 2.19
CA THR A 695 33.91 -12.59 2.57
C THR A 695 33.89 -11.36 3.48
N GLY A 696 34.63 -11.42 4.60
CA GLY A 696 34.76 -10.29 5.51
C GLY A 696 33.57 -10.10 6.47
N ALA A 697 33.63 -9.03 7.24
CA ALA A 697 32.59 -8.67 8.20
C ALA A 697 31.46 -7.85 7.55
N THR A 698 30.28 -7.87 8.16
CA THR A 698 29.16 -7.01 7.79
C THR A 698 29.58 -5.54 7.78
N ARG A 699 29.31 -4.86 6.67
CA ARG A 699 29.59 -3.42 6.50
C ARG A 699 28.30 -2.62 6.65
N GLN A 700 28.42 -1.36 7.02
CA GLN A 700 27.31 -0.42 7.01
C GLN A 700 27.48 0.54 5.82
N LEU A 701 26.41 0.71 5.05
CA LEU A 701 26.32 1.63 3.91
C LEU A 701 25.30 2.72 4.24
N ASP A 702 25.59 3.95 3.81
CA ASP A 702 24.59 5.01 3.77
C ASP A 702 23.82 4.92 2.44
N SER A 703 22.49 5.07 2.48
CA SER A 703 21.62 4.79 1.33
C SER A 703 20.64 5.90 0.97
N GLY A 704 20.74 7.07 1.60
CA GLY A 704 19.88 8.21 1.31
C GLY A 704 18.55 8.16 2.06
N SER A 705 17.52 8.84 1.56
CA SER A 705 16.22 8.97 2.22
C SER A 705 15.35 7.73 2.03
N THR A 706 14.34 7.59 2.91
CA THR A 706 13.26 6.60 2.81
C THR A 706 11.93 7.29 3.09
N LEU A 707 10.82 6.59 2.88
CA LEU A 707 9.50 7.08 3.27
C LEU A 707 9.32 7.27 4.80
N PHE A 708 10.28 6.81 5.61
CA PHE A 708 10.28 6.94 7.07
C PHE A 708 11.30 7.95 7.62
N GLY A 709 12.14 8.54 6.76
CA GLY A 709 13.10 9.54 7.22
C GLY A 709 14.07 10.06 6.14
N PRO A 710 14.73 11.19 6.42
CA PRO A 710 15.55 11.92 5.45
C PRO A 710 16.88 11.22 5.12
N SER A 711 17.29 10.24 5.91
CA SER A 711 18.52 9.47 5.71
C SER A 711 18.32 8.05 6.24
N SER A 712 19.14 7.10 5.81
CA SER A 712 19.04 5.69 6.21
C SER A 712 20.39 4.98 6.15
N ARG A 713 20.49 3.93 6.96
CA ARG A 713 21.63 3.02 7.01
C ARG A 713 21.18 1.62 6.60
N ILE A 714 22.00 0.94 5.82
CA ILE A 714 21.79 -0.46 5.45
C ILE A 714 23.03 -1.27 5.84
N LEU A 715 22.83 -2.52 6.26
CA LEU A 715 23.91 -3.49 6.40
C LEU A 715 24.15 -4.23 5.07
N SER A 716 25.41 -4.46 4.72
CA SER A 716 25.79 -5.21 3.52
C SER A 716 26.80 -6.31 3.80
N LEU A 717 26.68 -7.40 3.04
CA LEU A 717 27.65 -8.48 2.91
C LEU A 717 28.18 -8.51 1.49
N ASP A 718 29.47 -8.77 1.34
CA ASP A 718 30.10 -8.96 0.03
C ASP A 718 30.69 -10.36 -0.03
N GLY A 719 30.68 -10.95 -1.22
CA GLY A 719 31.25 -12.26 -1.48
C GLY A 719 31.79 -12.32 -2.89
N VAL A 720 32.33 -13.47 -3.27
CA VAL A 720 32.87 -13.71 -4.61
C VAL A 720 32.46 -15.12 -5.02
N THR A 721 32.03 -15.29 -6.27
CA THR A 721 31.73 -16.63 -6.81
C THR A 721 33.02 -17.46 -6.85
N THR A 722 32.97 -18.70 -6.36
CA THR A 722 34.14 -19.59 -6.28
C THR A 722 34.09 -20.74 -7.27
N ALA A 723 32.90 -21.02 -7.82
CA ALA A 723 32.63 -22.13 -8.73
C ALA A 723 31.46 -21.75 -9.67
N PRO A 724 31.21 -22.54 -10.74
CA PRO A 724 30.09 -22.29 -11.66
C PRO A 724 28.74 -22.15 -10.95
N ASP A 725 28.55 -22.92 -9.87
CA ASP A 725 27.48 -22.78 -8.90
C ASP A 725 28.08 -22.30 -7.58
N SER A 726 27.70 -21.10 -7.13
CA SER A 726 28.20 -20.49 -5.89
C SER A 726 27.03 -20.16 -4.96
N LEU A 727 27.02 -20.78 -3.78
CA LEU A 727 25.99 -20.57 -2.77
C LEU A 727 26.39 -19.43 -1.81
N PHE A 728 25.44 -18.56 -1.51
CA PHE A 728 25.55 -17.53 -0.49
C PHE A 728 24.38 -17.67 0.50
N VAL A 729 24.69 -17.74 1.79
CA VAL A 729 23.69 -17.87 2.86
C VAL A 729 23.93 -16.81 3.92
N SER A 730 22.87 -16.12 4.31
CA SER A 730 22.88 -15.14 5.39
C SER A 730 21.69 -15.32 6.32
N LEU A 731 21.84 -14.81 7.54
CA LEU A 731 20.78 -14.74 8.53
C LEU A 731 20.51 -13.27 8.85
N ALA A 732 19.29 -12.83 8.57
CA ALA A 732 18.86 -11.46 8.83
C ALA A 732 17.80 -11.42 9.95
N SER A 733 17.66 -10.25 10.56
CA SER A 733 16.58 -9.96 11.51
C SER A 733 16.30 -8.47 11.48
N LEU A 734 15.02 -8.11 11.48
CA LEU A 734 14.54 -6.77 11.76
C LEU A 734 13.70 -6.87 13.02
N THR A 735 13.79 -5.94 13.97
CA THR A 735 12.94 -5.95 15.17
C THR A 735 12.89 -4.58 15.84
N ALA A 736 11.83 -4.29 16.59
CA ALA A 736 11.79 -3.15 17.52
C ALA A 736 11.92 -3.58 18.99
N GLU A 737 12.25 -4.85 19.27
CA GLU A 737 12.54 -5.30 20.62
C GLU A 737 13.77 -4.57 21.21
N PRO A 738 13.75 -4.22 22.50
CA PRO A 738 14.89 -3.60 23.15
C PRO A 738 16.04 -4.61 23.29
N ALA A 739 17.26 -4.16 22.96
CA ALA A 739 18.49 -4.95 23.09
C ALA A 739 18.37 -6.37 22.46
N PRO A 740 18.07 -6.46 21.15
CA PRO A 740 17.83 -7.75 20.51
C PRO A 740 19.10 -8.61 20.51
N VAL A 741 18.96 -9.91 20.81
CA VAL A 741 20.09 -10.85 20.70
C VAL A 741 20.68 -10.84 19.27
N PRO A 742 21.99 -11.09 19.11
CA PRO A 742 22.65 -11.12 17.81
C PRO A 742 21.99 -12.10 16.84
N ALA A 743 21.90 -11.77 15.56
CA ALA A 743 21.30 -12.65 14.54
C ALA A 743 21.99 -14.03 14.51
N ALA A 744 23.31 -14.08 14.71
CA ALA A 744 24.09 -15.31 14.77
C ALA A 744 23.65 -16.30 15.88
N SER A 745 22.93 -15.84 16.91
CA SER A 745 22.40 -16.72 17.97
C SER A 745 20.97 -17.18 17.72
N LEU A 746 20.32 -16.68 16.66
CA LEU A 746 18.92 -17.04 16.35
C LEU A 746 18.80 -18.40 15.66
N ALA A 747 19.87 -18.87 15.02
CA ALA A 747 19.91 -20.19 14.41
C ALA A 747 21.34 -20.69 14.22
N THR A 748 21.51 -22.01 14.30
CA THR A 748 22.69 -22.71 13.76
C THR A 748 22.36 -23.16 12.33
N ILE A 749 23.18 -22.75 11.37
CA ILE A 749 22.95 -23.02 9.94
C ILE A 749 24.20 -23.66 9.35
N HIS A 750 24.03 -24.73 8.59
CA HIS A 750 25.11 -25.32 7.80
C HIS A 750 24.60 -25.78 6.43
N ALA A 751 25.41 -25.57 5.40
CA ALA A 751 25.16 -26.11 4.07
C ALA A 751 25.91 -27.44 3.92
N SER A 752 25.22 -28.52 3.57
CA SER A 752 25.85 -29.83 3.33
C SER A 752 26.35 -29.98 1.89
N ASP A 753 25.73 -29.25 0.96
CA ASP A 753 26.08 -29.17 -0.46
C ASP A 753 25.58 -27.81 -1.01
N PRO A 754 25.86 -27.45 -2.29
CA PRO A 754 25.45 -26.16 -2.86
C PRO A 754 23.94 -25.87 -2.89
N ARG A 755 23.08 -26.86 -2.60
CA ARG A 755 21.61 -26.74 -2.65
C ARG A 755 20.92 -27.11 -1.35
N THR A 756 21.55 -27.87 -0.46
CA THR A 756 20.94 -28.32 0.80
C THR A 756 21.47 -27.54 1.99
N ILE A 757 20.57 -26.82 2.67
CA ILE A 757 20.85 -26.01 3.85
C ILE A 757 20.04 -26.54 5.02
N HIS A 758 20.72 -26.85 6.12
CA HIS A 758 20.12 -27.28 7.37
C HIS A 758 20.12 -26.12 8.34
N VAL A 759 18.97 -25.86 8.95
CA VAL A 759 18.79 -24.83 9.97
C VAL A 759 18.23 -25.45 11.25
N THR A 760 18.82 -25.09 12.38
CA THR A 760 18.29 -25.35 13.73
C THR A 760 18.08 -23.99 14.39
N TRP A 761 16.82 -23.61 14.58
CA TRP A 761 16.43 -22.35 15.22
C TRP A 761 16.75 -22.38 16.72
N GLN A 762 16.78 -21.20 17.34
CA GLN A 762 17.11 -21.04 18.76
C GLN A 762 16.19 -21.83 19.69
N ASP A 763 14.94 -22.06 19.30
CA ASP A 763 13.97 -22.85 20.06
C ASP A 763 14.12 -24.38 19.87
N GLY A 764 15.11 -24.81 19.09
CA GLY A 764 15.37 -26.22 18.76
C GLY A 764 14.62 -26.73 17.54
N THR A 765 13.71 -25.94 16.94
CA THR A 765 13.02 -26.32 15.71
C THR A 765 14.02 -26.46 14.56
N THR A 766 13.89 -27.50 13.74
CA THR A 766 14.79 -27.74 12.60
C THR A 766 14.06 -27.64 11.27
N ALA A 767 14.72 -27.11 10.25
CA ALA A 767 14.25 -27.19 8.87
C ALA A 767 15.40 -27.55 7.93
N VAL A 768 15.05 -28.20 6.82
CA VAL A 768 15.98 -28.48 5.72
C VAL A 768 15.44 -27.82 4.48
N LEU A 769 16.17 -26.83 3.97
CA LEU A 769 15.87 -26.16 2.72
C LEU A 769 16.69 -26.82 1.61
N ARG A 770 16.00 -27.38 0.61
CA ARG A 770 16.61 -27.78 -0.66
C ARG A 770 16.26 -26.77 -1.72
N LEU A 771 17.25 -26.05 -2.23
CA LEU A 771 17.05 -25.07 -3.29
C LEU A 771 16.55 -25.77 -4.57
N PRO A 772 15.40 -25.35 -5.13
CA PRO A 772 14.82 -26.04 -6.28
C PRO A 772 15.79 -26.11 -7.46
N GLU A 773 15.77 -27.24 -8.15
CA GLU A 773 16.39 -27.33 -9.46
C GLU A 773 15.58 -26.52 -10.47
N LEU A 774 16.29 -25.94 -11.43
CA LEU A 774 15.63 -25.28 -12.54
C LEU A 774 15.16 -26.36 -13.51
N PRO A 775 13.95 -26.22 -14.09
CA PRO A 775 13.54 -27.09 -15.18
C PRO A 775 14.60 -27.04 -16.29
N GLU A 776 14.94 -28.18 -16.89
CA GLU A 776 15.72 -28.18 -18.13
C GLU A 776 14.98 -27.32 -19.16
N GLU A 777 15.70 -26.40 -19.80
CA GLU A 777 15.14 -25.58 -20.89
C GLU A 777 14.64 -26.53 -21.99
N ARG A 778 13.33 -26.53 -22.24
CA ARG A 778 12.71 -27.32 -23.32
C ARG A 778 12.85 -26.64 -24.67
#